data_AF-A0A959N313-F1
#
_entry.id   AF-A0A959N313-F1
#
_cell.length_a   1.000
_cell.length_b   1.000
_cell.length_c   1.000
_cell.angle_alpha   90.00
_cell.angle_beta   90.00
_cell.angle_gamma   90.00
#
_symmetry.space_group_name_H-M   'P 1'
#
loop_
_entity.id
_entity.type
_entity.pdbx_description
1 polymer ?
#
loop_
_entity_poly.entity_id
_entity_poly.type
_entity_poly.pdbx_seq_one_letter_code
_entity_poly.pdbx_strand_id
1 'polypeptide(L)'
;MIKHNTSGTFLKNVFIAITIILGILSSISPVWPDSPVEPRVGMLLVFTALIEILHGFRRASAEDRKSAWFSSAITIIFGILLINASNIIGKALVIFIGISFLIDGIRYGIEAFRNFKRSEKYIFQILAMIGNISVIAVIIFANRFGTEWIIAITGAWRIFGTAIGIFHAKEGKFETSGEDVIKSLGLPDTESVNNAVKKIRAEETARYPADKSWIILFLILLFIIHLGRMGFDKTSLGLLSPGVALFGDIVVALIITFGIITPLRAMFKKITGPIIRKLWIWVDKVPADERKKYGLRNFVNRYLEYRLRVSIRIRNAGYSFKSAFMTGMQTGLPYAAILAAIIPVFGMSWYFDTENWAAGIWDSWAASRTDNWRMAITRSANEPPGPDAFRIYPEGVSDNSDFSFIVIGDPGEGDASQLVLKDQIQIVSEKPEVKFLVISTDIIYPSGEMKDYENKFWLPMKGVYKPVYAIPGNHDWYDALEGFTATFFEPKAAYDAMTARVNSDLKLSASTPEHINGLINEAARLKENYKVPVGFQRSPYFQIQTEKFAFITIETGVVRKIDEDQMKWLKDALEASKGKYIMVLIGHPLYAIGEYQGDLNPDFQAIHQLLRDHKVNLVMGGDTHDLEYYVERGFGNDPASVMYHFVNGGGGAYLSIGAALKPADEMPEKEWAHYPATDPLINKIEANNNILKEPAWYWTKNLGGWPFNAEFLSAAFDYNNSPFFQSFFEIKVSPSNGTISFIPYGVNGRLQWKDIETSGNVIPADKTPGSDVEWVYPLNAN
;
A
#
# COMPACT_ATOMS: atom_id res chain seq x y z
N MET A 1 6.33 -2.32 -52.12
CA MET A 1 6.21 -3.77 -51.87
C MET A 1 7.41 -4.19 -51.02
N ILE A 2 7.19 -5.05 -50.02
CA ILE A 2 8.16 -5.60 -49.04
C ILE A 2 8.33 -4.77 -47.74
N LYS A 3 8.16 -5.47 -46.60
CA LYS A 3 8.23 -5.09 -45.17
C LYS A 3 6.98 -4.45 -44.53
N HIS A 4 5.97 -5.27 -44.21
CA HIS A 4 5.13 -5.01 -43.02
C HIS A 4 4.54 -6.27 -42.34
N ASN A 5 4.79 -7.49 -42.85
CA ASN A 5 4.12 -8.71 -42.36
C ASN A 5 4.92 -9.52 -41.33
N THR A 6 6.07 -9.02 -40.84
CA THR A 6 6.95 -9.74 -39.89
C THR A 6 6.70 -9.41 -38.42
N SER A 7 6.06 -8.28 -38.08
CA SER A 7 5.90 -7.88 -36.65
C SER A 7 4.76 -8.60 -35.92
N GLY A 8 3.72 -9.06 -36.64
CA GLY A 8 2.58 -9.76 -36.05
C GLY A 8 2.99 -11.11 -35.43
N THR A 9 3.66 -11.94 -36.22
CA THR A 9 4.16 -13.26 -35.83
C THR A 9 5.24 -13.17 -34.74
N PHE A 10 6.12 -12.16 -34.83
CA PHE A 10 7.15 -11.93 -33.81
C PHE A 10 6.53 -11.63 -32.43
N LEU A 11 5.58 -10.70 -32.36
CA LEU A 11 4.97 -10.31 -31.09
C LEU A 11 4.09 -11.42 -30.50
N LYS A 12 3.43 -12.23 -31.34
CA LYS A 12 2.73 -13.45 -30.90
C LYS A 12 3.71 -14.44 -30.25
N ASN A 13 4.86 -14.68 -30.88
CA ASN A 13 5.88 -15.57 -30.32
C ASN A 13 6.48 -15.03 -29.01
N VAL A 14 6.64 -13.70 -28.90
CA VAL A 14 7.08 -13.05 -27.66
C VAL A 14 6.06 -13.27 -26.53
N PHE A 15 4.75 -13.07 -26.76
CA PHE A 15 3.73 -13.33 -25.74
C PHE A 15 3.73 -14.79 -25.30
N ILE A 16 3.89 -15.74 -26.23
CA ILE A 16 3.98 -17.16 -25.90
C ILE A 16 5.23 -17.44 -25.06
N ALA A 17 6.40 -16.94 -25.47
CA ALA A 17 7.64 -17.14 -24.74
C ALA A 17 7.57 -16.59 -23.31
N ILE A 18 7.07 -15.35 -23.13
CA ILE A 18 6.87 -14.75 -21.81
C ILE A 18 5.91 -15.61 -20.98
N THR A 19 4.76 -16.01 -21.54
CA THR A 19 3.77 -16.81 -20.81
C THR A 19 4.34 -18.17 -20.39
N ILE A 20 5.14 -18.82 -21.24
CA ILE A 20 5.83 -20.08 -20.89
C ILE A 20 6.81 -19.85 -19.73
N ILE A 21 7.59 -18.77 -19.76
CA ILE A 21 8.50 -18.41 -18.66
C ILE A 21 7.71 -18.21 -17.37
N LEU A 22 6.60 -17.47 -17.39
CA LEU A 22 5.73 -17.27 -16.21
C LEU A 22 5.19 -18.61 -15.67
N GLY A 23 4.84 -19.56 -16.55
CA GLY A 23 4.36 -20.89 -16.16
C GLY A 23 5.47 -21.74 -15.51
N ILE A 24 6.70 -21.65 -16.02
CA ILE A 24 7.87 -22.29 -15.41
C ILE A 24 8.15 -21.68 -14.04
N LEU A 25 8.18 -20.35 -13.93
CA LEU A 25 8.36 -19.63 -12.66
C LEU A 25 7.29 -20.03 -11.63
N SER A 26 6.04 -20.16 -12.06
CA SER A 26 4.95 -20.64 -11.19
C SER A 26 5.13 -22.10 -10.77
N SER A 27 5.75 -22.94 -11.59
CA SER A 27 5.97 -24.37 -11.27
C SER A 27 7.08 -24.56 -10.23
N ILE A 28 8.06 -23.66 -10.23
CA ILE A 28 9.23 -23.71 -9.33
C ILE A 28 9.09 -22.76 -8.13
N SER A 29 7.95 -22.08 -7.96
CA SER A 29 7.78 -21.14 -6.85
C SER A 29 8.01 -21.75 -5.46
N PRO A 30 7.67 -23.03 -5.17
CA PRO A 30 7.92 -23.62 -3.85
C PRO A 30 9.40 -23.86 -3.53
N VAL A 31 10.28 -23.87 -4.52
CA VAL A 31 11.72 -24.09 -4.31
C VAL A 31 12.54 -22.80 -4.24
N TRP A 32 11.88 -21.64 -4.40
CA TRP A 32 12.55 -20.34 -4.41
C TRP A 32 12.54 -19.75 -3.00
N PRO A 33 13.72 -19.49 -2.38
CA PRO A 33 13.82 -18.99 -1.01
C PRO A 33 13.20 -17.59 -0.83
N ASP A 34 12.82 -17.28 0.41
CA ASP A 34 12.55 -15.94 0.93
C ASP A 34 11.22 -15.24 0.54
N SER A 35 10.18 -15.97 0.13
CA SER A 35 8.82 -15.39 -0.03
C SER A 35 7.70 -16.44 -0.02
N PRO A 36 6.47 -16.11 0.43
CA PRO A 36 5.32 -17.02 0.33
C PRO A 36 4.97 -17.37 -1.13
N VAL A 37 4.50 -18.59 -1.38
CA VAL A 37 4.23 -19.12 -2.74
C VAL A 37 3.02 -18.44 -3.37
N GLU A 38 2.01 -18.18 -2.55
CA GLU A 38 0.70 -17.65 -2.91
C GLU A 38 0.83 -16.32 -3.68
N PRO A 39 1.41 -15.23 -3.12
CA PRO A 39 1.43 -13.96 -3.82
C PRO A 39 2.32 -13.95 -5.05
N ARG A 40 3.38 -14.77 -5.06
CA ARG A 40 4.23 -14.95 -6.25
C ARG A 40 3.43 -15.55 -7.40
N VAL A 41 2.78 -16.68 -7.17
CA VAL A 41 1.92 -17.32 -8.19
C VAL A 41 0.77 -16.40 -8.58
N GLY A 42 0.19 -15.68 -7.61
CA GLY A 42 -0.85 -14.69 -7.84
C GLY A 42 -0.42 -13.58 -8.81
N MET A 43 0.76 -12.97 -8.61
CA MET A 43 1.31 -11.98 -9.53
C MET A 43 1.56 -12.55 -10.93
N LEU A 44 2.14 -13.75 -11.03
CA LEU A 44 2.39 -14.41 -12.32
C LEU A 44 1.09 -14.65 -13.11
N LEU A 45 0.00 -14.98 -12.42
CA LEU A 45 -1.33 -15.12 -12.99
C LEU A 45 -1.90 -13.78 -13.47
N VAL A 46 -1.76 -12.70 -12.68
CA VAL A 46 -2.17 -11.35 -13.11
C VAL A 46 -1.42 -10.94 -14.38
N PHE A 47 -0.09 -11.07 -14.41
CA PHE A 47 0.70 -10.78 -15.61
C PHE A 47 0.26 -11.62 -16.82
N THR A 48 0.02 -12.91 -16.61
CA THR A 48 -0.47 -13.81 -17.65
C THR A 48 -1.84 -13.37 -18.18
N ALA A 49 -2.75 -12.98 -17.30
CA ALA A 49 -4.07 -12.50 -17.68
C ALA A 49 -4.00 -11.18 -18.46
N LEU A 50 -3.12 -10.26 -18.07
CA LEU A 50 -2.88 -9.03 -18.82
C LEU A 50 -2.35 -9.32 -20.23
N ILE A 51 -1.42 -10.27 -20.37
CA ILE A 51 -0.93 -10.74 -21.68
C ILE A 51 -2.09 -11.34 -22.49
N GLU A 52 -2.96 -12.15 -21.88
CA GLU A 52 -4.10 -12.75 -22.57
C GLU A 52 -5.15 -11.70 -22.97
N ILE A 53 -5.38 -10.66 -22.17
CA ILE A 53 -6.26 -9.53 -22.54
C ILE A 53 -5.68 -8.81 -23.76
N LEU A 54 -4.39 -8.45 -23.70
CA LEU A 54 -3.68 -7.76 -24.78
C LEU A 54 -3.67 -8.57 -26.08
N HIS A 55 -3.45 -9.88 -26.00
CA HIS A 55 -3.54 -10.76 -27.15
C HIS A 55 -5.00 -11.03 -27.58
N GLY A 56 -5.92 -11.08 -26.62
CA GLY A 56 -7.36 -11.25 -26.82
C GLY A 56 -7.91 -10.20 -27.77
N PHE A 57 -7.50 -8.94 -27.61
CA PHE A 57 -7.79 -7.85 -28.52
C PHE A 57 -7.43 -8.14 -29.99
N ARG A 58 -6.38 -8.93 -30.23
CA ARG A 58 -5.84 -9.27 -31.55
C ARG A 58 -6.54 -10.43 -32.23
N ARG A 59 -7.31 -11.24 -31.49
CA ARG A 59 -7.96 -12.44 -32.06
C ARG A 59 -9.01 -12.07 -33.10
N ALA A 60 -9.02 -12.76 -34.24
CA ALA A 60 -9.83 -12.45 -35.42
C ALA A 60 -11.34 -12.70 -35.22
N SER A 61 -11.72 -13.78 -34.52
CA SER A 61 -13.13 -14.14 -34.32
C SER A 61 -13.73 -13.53 -33.04
N ALA A 62 -15.03 -13.24 -33.03
CA ALA A 62 -15.71 -12.69 -31.86
C ALA A 62 -15.81 -13.66 -30.68
N GLU A 63 -15.87 -14.95 -30.98
CA GLU A 63 -15.91 -16.02 -29.99
C GLU A 63 -14.56 -16.17 -29.30
N ASP A 64 -13.47 -16.21 -30.08
CA ASP A 64 -12.12 -16.37 -29.51
C ASP A 64 -11.73 -15.19 -28.61
N ARG A 65 -12.22 -13.98 -28.94
CA ARG A 65 -12.05 -12.76 -28.11
C ARG A 65 -12.81 -12.85 -26.78
N LYS A 66 -14.10 -13.22 -26.84
CA LYS A 66 -14.92 -13.37 -25.63
C LYS A 66 -14.34 -14.45 -24.71
N SER A 67 -13.88 -15.54 -25.30
CA SER A 67 -13.24 -16.62 -24.55
C SER A 67 -11.95 -16.14 -23.88
N ALA A 68 -11.11 -15.36 -24.60
CA ALA A 68 -9.92 -14.74 -24.03
C ALA A 68 -10.26 -13.87 -22.82
N TRP A 69 -11.14 -12.87 -22.99
CA TRP A 69 -11.46 -11.92 -21.92
C TRP A 69 -12.11 -12.56 -20.71
N PHE A 70 -12.98 -13.55 -20.92
CA PHE A 70 -13.59 -14.29 -19.81
C PHE A 70 -12.56 -15.14 -19.06
N SER A 71 -11.69 -15.84 -19.80
CA SER A 71 -10.56 -16.60 -19.24
C SER A 71 -9.65 -15.69 -18.42
N SER A 72 -9.28 -14.52 -18.96
CA SER A 72 -8.41 -13.57 -18.28
C SER A 72 -9.06 -12.95 -17.06
N ALA A 73 -10.37 -12.65 -17.09
CA ALA A 73 -11.09 -12.14 -15.92
C ALA A 73 -11.06 -13.14 -14.76
N ILE A 74 -11.27 -14.43 -15.04
CA ILE A 74 -11.13 -15.50 -14.05
C ILE A 74 -9.69 -15.56 -13.52
N THR A 75 -8.70 -15.50 -14.41
CA THR A 75 -7.28 -15.53 -14.04
C THR A 75 -6.87 -14.33 -13.19
N ILE A 76 -7.41 -13.13 -13.44
CA ILE A 76 -7.18 -11.93 -12.60
C ILE A 76 -7.78 -12.12 -11.22
N ILE A 77 -9.02 -12.59 -11.12
CA ILE A 77 -9.67 -12.85 -9.82
C ILE A 77 -8.84 -13.87 -9.04
N PHE A 78 -8.40 -14.94 -9.70
CA PHE A 78 -7.54 -15.95 -9.08
C PHE A 78 -6.20 -15.36 -8.63
N GLY A 79 -5.56 -14.54 -9.47
CA GLY A 79 -4.31 -13.87 -9.14
C GLY A 79 -4.44 -12.93 -7.94
N ILE A 80 -5.49 -12.10 -7.88
CA ILE A 80 -5.75 -11.18 -6.77
C ILE A 80 -6.01 -11.95 -5.47
N LEU A 81 -6.80 -13.04 -5.51
CA LEU A 81 -7.05 -13.87 -4.33
C LEU A 81 -5.76 -14.49 -3.80
N LEU A 82 -4.86 -14.94 -4.68
CA LEU A 82 -3.56 -15.49 -4.28
C LEU A 82 -2.58 -14.43 -3.76
N ILE A 83 -2.57 -13.23 -4.34
CA ILE A 83 -1.80 -12.08 -3.84
C ILE A 83 -2.17 -11.76 -2.40
N ASN A 84 -3.44 -11.89 -2.06
CA ASN A 84 -3.96 -11.59 -0.72
C ASN A 84 -4.17 -12.86 0.13
N ALA A 85 -3.55 -13.98 -0.22
CA ALA A 85 -3.83 -15.26 0.44
C ALA A 85 -3.46 -15.29 1.92
N SER A 86 -2.41 -14.57 2.33
CA SER A 86 -2.06 -14.40 3.75
C SER A 86 -3.16 -13.69 4.54
N ASN A 87 -4.00 -12.90 3.85
CA ASN A 87 -5.05 -12.07 4.41
C ASN A 87 -6.44 -12.71 4.26
N ILE A 88 -6.53 -13.93 3.71
CA ILE A 88 -7.79 -14.67 3.47
C ILE A 88 -7.76 -15.95 4.29
N ILE A 89 -8.84 -16.23 5.03
CA ILE A 89 -9.03 -17.51 5.74
C ILE A 89 -8.78 -18.68 4.77
N GLY A 90 -7.73 -19.49 5.01
CA GLY A 90 -7.19 -20.44 4.03
C GLY A 90 -8.20 -21.45 3.44
N LYS A 91 -9.26 -21.81 4.19
CA LYS A 91 -10.35 -22.67 3.69
C LYS A 91 -11.19 -22.00 2.60
N ALA A 92 -11.38 -20.68 2.67
CA ALA A 92 -12.12 -19.92 1.67
C ALA A 92 -11.35 -19.87 0.34
N LEU A 93 -10.02 -19.69 0.40
CA LEU A 93 -9.15 -19.63 -0.78
C LEU A 93 -9.27 -20.90 -1.63
N VAL A 94 -9.15 -22.08 -1.03
CA VAL A 94 -9.24 -23.38 -1.76
C VAL A 94 -10.62 -23.55 -2.41
N ILE A 95 -11.70 -23.12 -1.74
CA ILE A 95 -13.06 -23.17 -2.27
C ILE A 95 -13.22 -22.23 -3.47
N PHE A 96 -12.71 -20.99 -3.37
CA PHE A 96 -12.76 -20.04 -4.48
C PHE A 96 -11.99 -20.54 -5.72
N ILE A 97 -10.81 -21.13 -5.50
CA ILE A 97 -10.02 -21.76 -6.56
C ILE A 97 -10.82 -22.88 -7.21
N GLY A 98 -11.36 -23.81 -6.43
CA GLY A 98 -12.16 -24.93 -6.95
C GLY A 98 -13.38 -24.47 -7.75
N ILE A 99 -14.12 -23.47 -7.26
CA ILE A 99 -15.29 -22.90 -7.96
C ILE A 99 -14.89 -22.28 -9.29
N SER A 100 -13.76 -21.54 -9.35
CA SER A 100 -13.33 -20.88 -10.58
C SER A 100 -12.99 -21.86 -11.70
N PHE A 101 -12.24 -22.93 -11.40
CA PHE A 101 -11.91 -23.99 -12.35
C PHE A 101 -13.14 -24.77 -12.77
N LEU A 102 -14.11 -24.97 -11.87
CA LEU A 102 -15.38 -25.61 -12.19
C LEU A 102 -16.21 -24.78 -13.19
N ILE A 103 -16.33 -23.47 -12.94
CA ILE A 103 -17.05 -22.55 -13.84
C ILE A 103 -16.41 -22.58 -15.24
N ASP A 104 -15.09 -22.52 -15.33
CA ASP A 104 -14.40 -22.50 -16.62
C ASP A 104 -14.45 -23.86 -17.34
N GLY A 105 -14.36 -24.97 -16.58
CA GLY A 105 -14.56 -26.33 -17.10
C GLY A 105 -15.97 -26.53 -17.68
N ILE A 106 -17.01 -26.13 -16.96
CA ILE A 106 -18.41 -26.19 -17.44
C ILE A 106 -18.57 -25.36 -18.70
N ARG A 107 -17.98 -24.15 -18.75
CA ARG A 107 -18.01 -23.29 -19.95
C ARG A 107 -17.41 -23.99 -21.16
N TYR A 108 -16.19 -24.53 -21.04
CA TYR A 108 -15.55 -25.27 -22.14
C TYR A 108 -16.35 -26.50 -22.55
N GLY A 109 -17.00 -27.20 -21.62
CA GLY A 109 -17.92 -28.30 -21.91
C GLY A 109 -19.15 -27.86 -22.73
N ILE A 110 -19.78 -26.75 -22.35
CA ILE A 110 -20.92 -26.17 -23.10
C ILE A 110 -20.47 -25.74 -24.51
N GLU A 111 -19.30 -25.12 -24.64
CA GLU A 111 -18.74 -24.73 -25.94
C GLU A 111 -18.41 -25.94 -26.81
N ALA A 112 -17.78 -26.98 -26.24
CA ALA A 112 -17.49 -28.23 -26.92
C ALA A 112 -18.76 -28.90 -27.46
N PHE A 113 -19.83 -28.92 -26.66
CA PHE A 113 -21.13 -29.45 -27.06
C PHE A 113 -21.74 -28.66 -28.22
N ARG A 114 -21.69 -27.32 -28.17
CA ARG A 114 -22.21 -26.45 -29.24
C ARG A 114 -21.46 -26.60 -30.56
N ASN A 115 -20.16 -26.88 -30.49
CA ASN A 115 -19.26 -27.03 -31.65
C ASN A 115 -19.02 -28.48 -32.06
N PHE A 116 -19.68 -29.44 -31.41
CA PHE A 116 -19.46 -30.87 -31.61
C PHE A 116 -19.63 -31.26 -33.08
N LYS A 117 -18.55 -31.76 -33.70
CA LYS A 117 -18.45 -32.10 -35.14
C LYS A 117 -18.74 -30.95 -36.13
N ARG A 118 -18.87 -29.70 -35.66
CA ARG A 118 -19.13 -28.50 -36.48
C ARG A 118 -17.86 -27.69 -36.78
N SER A 119 -16.81 -27.87 -35.98
CA SER A 119 -15.53 -27.18 -36.11
C SER A 119 -14.42 -28.01 -35.47
N GLU A 120 -13.20 -27.97 -35.99
CA GLU A 120 -12.02 -28.60 -35.36
C GLU A 120 -11.74 -28.11 -33.93
N LYS A 121 -12.34 -26.98 -33.52
CA LYS A 121 -12.22 -26.39 -32.18
C LYS A 121 -12.76 -27.26 -31.04
N TYR A 122 -13.66 -28.21 -31.32
CA TYR A 122 -14.28 -29.02 -30.25
C TYR A 122 -13.29 -29.90 -29.49
N ILE A 123 -12.25 -30.42 -30.16
CA ILE A 123 -11.20 -31.23 -29.52
C ILE A 123 -10.44 -30.41 -28.48
N PHE A 124 -10.06 -29.18 -28.85
CA PHE A 124 -9.40 -28.25 -27.94
C PHE A 124 -10.28 -27.90 -26.73
N GLN A 125 -11.58 -27.69 -26.94
CA GLN A 125 -12.52 -27.37 -25.87
C GLN A 125 -12.72 -28.56 -24.91
N ILE A 126 -12.73 -29.79 -25.41
CA ILE A 126 -12.77 -31.00 -24.57
C ILE A 126 -11.49 -31.14 -23.74
N LEU A 127 -10.31 -30.92 -24.35
CA LEU A 127 -9.04 -30.96 -23.63
C LEU A 127 -8.97 -29.89 -22.53
N ALA A 128 -9.46 -28.67 -22.81
CA ALA A 128 -9.55 -27.60 -21.83
C ALA A 128 -10.52 -27.94 -20.69
N MET A 129 -11.68 -28.53 -20.99
CA MET A 129 -12.63 -29.01 -19.98
C MET A 129 -11.99 -30.08 -19.07
N ILE A 130 -11.36 -31.09 -19.65
CA ILE A 130 -10.67 -32.16 -18.91
C ILE A 130 -9.58 -31.56 -18.03
N GLY A 131 -8.76 -30.65 -18.57
CA GLY A 131 -7.69 -29.98 -17.82
C GLY A 131 -8.18 -29.19 -16.61
N ASN A 132 -9.30 -28.45 -16.73
CA ASN A 132 -9.89 -27.73 -15.61
C ASN A 132 -10.47 -28.68 -14.55
N ILE A 133 -11.11 -29.77 -14.97
CA ILE A 133 -11.67 -30.77 -14.04
C ILE A 133 -10.57 -31.56 -13.32
N SER A 134 -9.45 -31.87 -14.00
CA SER A 134 -8.31 -32.55 -13.38
C SER A 134 -7.65 -31.71 -12.30
N VAL A 135 -7.65 -30.37 -12.41
CA VAL A 135 -7.17 -29.47 -11.35
C VAL A 135 -8.04 -29.59 -10.09
N ILE A 136 -9.36 -29.70 -10.23
CA ILE A 136 -10.27 -29.92 -9.08
C ILE A 136 -9.97 -31.26 -8.41
N ALA A 137 -9.71 -32.31 -9.20
CA ALA A 137 -9.31 -33.60 -8.65
C ALA A 137 -7.96 -33.50 -7.90
N VAL A 138 -6.98 -32.77 -8.43
CA VAL A 138 -5.72 -32.51 -7.72
C VAL A 138 -5.97 -31.78 -6.40
N ILE A 139 -6.80 -30.74 -6.38
CA ILE A 139 -7.16 -30.00 -5.15
C ILE A 139 -7.79 -30.93 -4.10
N ILE A 140 -8.67 -31.86 -4.52
CA ILE A 140 -9.37 -32.79 -3.61
C ILE A 140 -8.44 -33.91 -3.10
N PHE A 141 -7.54 -34.42 -3.95
CA PHE A 141 -6.73 -35.61 -3.65
C PHE A 141 -5.28 -35.31 -3.22
N ALA A 142 -4.76 -34.10 -3.43
CA ALA A 142 -3.38 -33.72 -3.14
C ALA A 142 -3.12 -33.30 -1.68
N ASN A 143 -4.03 -33.63 -0.74
CA ASN A 143 -3.94 -33.31 0.69
C ASN A 143 -2.67 -33.86 1.41
N ARG A 144 -1.75 -34.52 0.67
CA ARG A 144 -0.46 -35.05 1.13
C ARG A 144 0.78 -34.25 0.65
N PHE A 145 0.65 -33.31 -0.29
CA PHE A 145 1.79 -32.63 -0.94
C PHE A 145 2.00 -31.17 -0.51
N GLY A 146 1.25 -30.66 0.47
CA GLY A 146 1.32 -29.28 0.93
C GLY A 146 0.58 -28.30 0.01
N THR A 147 -0.08 -27.30 0.60
CA THR A 147 -0.93 -26.32 -0.10
C THR A 147 -0.14 -25.51 -1.14
N GLU A 148 1.12 -25.20 -0.84
CA GLU A 148 2.04 -24.44 -1.70
C GLU A 148 2.26 -25.09 -3.07
N TRP A 149 2.53 -26.40 -3.11
CA TRP A 149 2.72 -27.13 -4.37
C TRP A 149 1.43 -27.22 -5.18
N ILE A 150 0.28 -27.32 -4.52
CA ILE A 150 -1.03 -27.29 -5.20
C ILE A 150 -1.21 -25.94 -5.88
N ILE A 151 -0.94 -24.83 -5.19
CA ILE A 151 -1.04 -23.48 -5.76
C ILE A 151 -0.07 -23.29 -6.93
N ALA A 152 1.19 -23.70 -6.75
CA ALA A 152 2.23 -23.60 -7.78
C ALA A 152 1.85 -24.34 -9.08
N ILE A 153 1.41 -25.60 -8.96
CA ILE A 153 1.04 -26.45 -10.09
C ILE A 153 -0.25 -25.95 -10.75
N THR A 154 -1.26 -25.56 -9.96
CA THR A 154 -2.52 -25.04 -10.52
C THR A 154 -2.36 -23.70 -11.21
N GLY A 155 -1.52 -22.81 -10.65
CA GLY A 155 -1.09 -21.58 -11.28
C GLY A 155 -0.37 -21.85 -12.60
N ALA A 156 0.64 -22.73 -12.60
CA ALA A 156 1.38 -23.09 -13.80
C ALA A 156 0.49 -23.68 -14.89
N TRP A 157 -0.43 -24.58 -14.51
CA TRP A 157 -1.39 -25.18 -15.43
C TRP A 157 -2.27 -24.14 -16.11
N ARG A 158 -2.79 -23.18 -15.34
CA ARG A 158 -3.56 -22.05 -15.86
C ARG A 158 -2.75 -21.23 -16.85
N ILE A 159 -1.49 -20.94 -16.50
CA ILE A 159 -0.59 -20.13 -17.33
C ILE A 159 -0.24 -20.84 -18.64
N PHE A 160 0.09 -22.14 -18.60
CA PHE A 160 0.35 -22.91 -19.81
C PHE A 160 -0.90 -23.04 -20.70
N GLY A 161 -2.08 -23.18 -20.10
CA GLY A 161 -3.35 -23.14 -20.83
C GLY A 161 -3.51 -21.84 -21.64
N THR A 162 -3.16 -20.70 -21.03
CA THR A 162 -3.13 -19.41 -21.71
C THR A 162 -2.14 -19.37 -22.88
N ALA A 163 -0.92 -19.88 -22.69
CA ALA A 163 0.09 -19.94 -23.75
C ALA A 163 -0.41 -20.74 -24.97
N ILE A 164 -1.05 -21.89 -24.73
CA ILE A 164 -1.64 -22.73 -25.78
C ILE A 164 -2.79 -21.99 -26.47
N GLY A 165 -3.63 -21.27 -25.71
CA GLY A 165 -4.70 -20.43 -26.25
C GLY A 165 -4.19 -19.30 -27.15
N ILE A 166 -3.06 -18.67 -26.78
CA ILE A 166 -2.38 -17.66 -27.61
C ILE A 166 -1.86 -18.31 -28.89
N PHE A 167 -1.20 -19.45 -28.80
CA PHE A 167 -0.64 -20.18 -29.94
C PHE A 167 -1.68 -20.52 -31.01
N HIS A 168 -2.86 -21.00 -30.62
CA HIS A 168 -3.90 -21.42 -31.56
C HIS A 168 -4.75 -20.27 -32.12
N ALA A 169 -4.73 -19.09 -31.51
CA ALA A 169 -5.58 -17.99 -31.98
C ALA A 169 -5.08 -17.42 -33.30
N LYS A 170 -6.03 -17.16 -34.22
CA LYS A 170 -5.80 -16.40 -35.45
C LYS A 170 -5.88 -14.91 -35.15
N GLU A 171 -4.89 -14.13 -35.59
CA GLU A 171 -4.86 -12.68 -35.39
C GLU A 171 -5.56 -11.94 -36.55
N GLY A 172 -6.24 -10.84 -36.24
CA GLY A 172 -6.82 -9.94 -37.23
C GLY A 172 -5.79 -8.99 -37.84
N LYS A 173 -6.12 -8.39 -38.99
CA LYS A 173 -5.25 -7.45 -39.71
C LYS A 173 -5.80 -6.04 -39.62
N PHE A 174 -4.90 -5.06 -39.45
CA PHE A 174 -5.28 -3.65 -39.36
C PHE A 174 -6.02 -3.18 -40.62
N GLU A 175 -5.61 -3.64 -41.80
CA GLU A 175 -6.20 -3.26 -43.08
C GLU A 175 -7.66 -3.73 -43.24
N THR A 176 -8.06 -4.82 -42.57
CA THR A 176 -9.42 -5.40 -42.65
C THR A 176 -10.34 -4.99 -41.49
N SER A 177 -9.88 -4.11 -40.60
CA SER A 177 -10.62 -3.74 -39.39
C SER A 177 -12.02 -3.16 -39.63
N GLY A 178 -12.22 -2.42 -40.72
CA GLY A 178 -13.51 -1.84 -41.09
C GLY A 178 -14.50 -2.91 -41.55
N GLU A 179 -14.04 -3.83 -42.39
CA GLU A 179 -14.81 -4.97 -42.89
C GLU A 179 -15.19 -5.92 -41.74
N ASP A 180 -14.24 -6.18 -40.83
CA ASP A 180 -14.48 -6.97 -39.61
C ASP A 180 -15.56 -6.32 -38.73
N VAL A 181 -15.58 -4.99 -38.64
CA VAL A 181 -16.58 -4.25 -37.88
C VAL A 181 -17.96 -4.32 -38.54
N ILE A 182 -18.06 -4.09 -39.86
CA ILE A 182 -19.29 -4.24 -40.65
C ILE A 182 -19.89 -5.64 -40.43
N LYS A 183 -19.07 -6.68 -40.63
CA LYS A 183 -19.47 -8.08 -40.43
C LYS A 183 -19.90 -8.35 -38.99
N SER A 184 -19.17 -7.85 -37.99
CA SER A 184 -19.52 -8.03 -36.58
C SER A 184 -20.81 -7.31 -36.17
N LEU A 185 -21.12 -6.20 -36.84
CA LEU A 185 -22.32 -5.41 -36.58
C LEU A 185 -23.51 -5.93 -37.37
N GLY A 186 -23.32 -6.79 -38.38
CA GLY A 186 -24.39 -7.21 -39.29
C GLY A 186 -25.00 -6.03 -40.02
N LEU A 187 -24.15 -5.06 -40.40
CA LEU A 187 -24.56 -3.93 -41.22
C LEU A 187 -24.78 -4.39 -42.67
N PRO A 188 -25.71 -3.77 -43.40
CA PRO A 188 -25.90 -4.10 -44.80
C PRO A 188 -24.66 -3.68 -45.59
N ASP A 189 -24.29 -4.46 -46.60
CA ASP A 189 -23.18 -4.16 -47.50
C ASP A 189 -23.63 -3.13 -48.54
N THR A 190 -23.83 -1.88 -48.09
CA THR A 190 -24.24 -0.75 -48.93
C THR A 190 -23.04 0.14 -49.25
N GLU A 191 -23.13 0.83 -50.39
CA GLU A 191 -22.13 1.83 -50.78
C GLU A 191 -21.97 2.93 -49.70
N SER A 192 -23.08 3.30 -49.03
CA SER A 192 -23.06 4.29 -47.95
C SER A 192 -22.23 3.84 -46.74
N VAL A 193 -22.41 2.59 -46.27
CA VAL A 193 -21.65 2.03 -45.14
C VAL A 193 -20.17 1.91 -45.51
N ASN A 194 -19.85 1.43 -46.71
CA ASN A 194 -18.47 1.30 -47.18
C ASN A 194 -17.77 2.67 -47.36
N ASN A 195 -18.48 3.68 -47.88
CA ASN A 195 -17.99 5.05 -47.97
C ASN A 195 -17.79 5.67 -46.58
N ALA A 196 -18.67 5.39 -45.62
CA ALA A 196 -18.51 5.83 -44.24
C ALA A 196 -17.23 5.23 -43.61
N VAL A 197 -16.94 3.93 -43.83
CA VAL A 197 -15.68 3.31 -43.34
C VAL A 197 -14.45 3.96 -43.97
N LYS A 198 -14.44 4.19 -45.30
CA LYS A 198 -13.33 4.85 -46.00
C LYS A 198 -13.10 6.27 -45.48
N LYS A 199 -14.18 7.05 -45.36
CA LYS A 199 -14.17 8.41 -44.79
C LYS A 199 -13.61 8.42 -43.38
N ILE A 200 -14.12 7.55 -42.50
CA ILE A 200 -13.64 7.43 -41.13
C ILE A 200 -12.14 7.13 -41.11
N ARG A 201 -11.66 6.16 -41.91
CA ARG A 201 -10.22 5.83 -41.95
C ARG A 201 -9.35 7.03 -42.35
N ALA A 202 -9.77 7.79 -43.36
CA ALA A 202 -9.04 8.97 -43.80
C ALA A 202 -9.00 10.05 -42.70
N GLU A 203 -10.15 10.32 -42.06
CA GLU A 203 -10.23 11.30 -40.98
C GLU A 203 -9.43 10.88 -39.73
N GLU A 204 -9.44 9.60 -39.36
CA GLU A 204 -8.66 9.08 -38.23
C GLU A 204 -7.15 9.21 -38.48
N THR A 205 -6.72 8.95 -39.72
CA THR A 205 -5.32 9.13 -40.12
C THR A 205 -4.90 10.60 -40.05
N ALA A 206 -5.78 11.51 -40.51
CA ALA A 206 -5.52 12.95 -40.47
C ALA A 206 -5.52 13.52 -39.03
N ARG A 207 -6.33 12.97 -38.12
CA ARG A 207 -6.41 13.41 -36.72
C ARG A 207 -5.27 12.89 -35.85
N TYR A 208 -4.60 11.82 -36.25
CA TYR A 208 -3.57 11.17 -35.44
C TYR A 208 -2.50 12.12 -34.87
N PRO A 209 -1.95 13.10 -35.63
CA PRO A 209 -0.98 14.06 -35.07
C PRO A 209 -1.59 14.94 -33.98
N ALA A 210 -2.83 15.42 -34.16
CA ALA A 210 -3.51 16.26 -33.18
C ALA A 210 -3.84 15.48 -31.89
N ASP A 211 -4.35 14.24 -32.02
CA ASP A 211 -4.63 13.36 -30.89
C ASP A 211 -3.33 13.06 -30.10
N LYS A 212 -2.21 12.85 -30.80
CA LYS A 212 -0.89 12.68 -30.16
C LYS A 212 -0.45 13.92 -29.40
N SER A 213 -0.55 15.10 -29.99
CA SER A 213 -0.18 16.35 -29.32
C SER A 213 -1.04 16.61 -28.08
N TRP A 214 -2.34 16.34 -28.15
CA TRP A 214 -3.23 16.49 -27.01
C TRP A 214 -2.91 15.51 -25.88
N ILE A 215 -2.64 14.22 -26.17
CA ILE A 215 -2.23 13.24 -25.15
C ILE A 215 -0.94 13.67 -24.47
N ILE A 216 0.07 14.11 -25.25
CA ILE A 216 1.35 14.57 -24.69
C ILE A 216 1.14 15.79 -23.79
N LEU A 217 0.35 16.77 -24.23
CA LEU A 217 0.05 17.95 -23.43
C LEU A 217 -0.68 17.59 -22.14
N PHE A 218 -1.63 16.65 -22.19
CA PHE A 218 -2.35 16.18 -21.01
C PHE A 218 -1.43 15.49 -20.01
N LEU A 219 -0.52 14.64 -20.48
CA LEU A 219 0.49 13.97 -19.63
C LEU A 219 1.47 14.97 -19.02
N ILE A 220 1.92 15.97 -19.78
CA ILE A 220 2.75 17.06 -19.25
C ILE A 220 2.00 17.83 -18.17
N LEU A 221 0.71 18.11 -18.38
CA LEU A 221 -0.11 18.81 -17.39
C LEU A 221 -0.25 18.00 -16.09
N LEU A 222 -0.55 16.70 -16.19
CA LEU A 222 -0.62 15.80 -15.03
C LEU A 222 0.72 15.74 -14.30
N PHE A 223 1.82 15.62 -15.04
CA PHE A 223 3.16 15.66 -14.46
C PHE A 223 3.44 16.95 -13.70
N ILE A 224 3.07 18.11 -14.26
CA ILE A 224 3.23 19.42 -13.60
C ILE A 224 2.35 19.52 -12.36
N ILE A 225 1.13 18.95 -12.38
CA ILE A 225 0.23 18.90 -11.22
C ILE A 225 0.87 18.08 -10.10
N HIS A 226 1.35 16.87 -10.40
CA HIS A 226 2.05 16.04 -9.41
C HIS A 226 3.32 16.71 -8.90
N LEU A 227 4.12 17.32 -9.78
CA LEU A 227 5.30 18.08 -9.41
C LEU A 227 4.96 19.24 -8.45
N GLY A 228 3.84 19.92 -8.69
CA GLY A 228 3.37 21.00 -7.81
C GLY A 228 2.85 20.51 -6.46
N ARG A 229 2.25 19.31 -6.41
CA ARG A 229 1.70 18.70 -5.19
C ARG A 229 2.76 18.03 -4.32
N MET A 230 3.66 17.26 -4.93
CA MET A 230 4.73 16.54 -4.24
C MET A 230 5.91 17.45 -3.89
N GLY A 231 6.08 18.56 -4.62
CA GLY A 231 7.22 19.44 -4.50
C GLY A 231 8.31 19.13 -5.52
N PHE A 232 9.22 20.08 -5.70
CA PHE A 232 10.41 19.95 -6.54
C PHE A 232 11.64 20.09 -5.67
N ASP A 233 12.10 18.98 -5.10
CA ASP A 233 13.46 18.85 -4.65
C ASP A 233 14.36 18.77 -5.92
N LYS A 234 15.44 19.52 -5.97
CA LYS A 234 16.27 19.62 -7.18
C LYS A 234 17.13 18.36 -7.42
N THR A 235 16.70 17.22 -6.89
CA THR A 235 17.40 15.94 -6.96
C THR A 235 16.80 15.07 -8.07
N SER A 236 17.53 14.07 -8.53
CA SER A 236 16.99 13.06 -9.44
C SER A 236 15.93 12.17 -8.77
N LEU A 237 15.93 12.08 -7.43
CA LEU A 237 15.03 11.24 -6.66
C LEU A 237 13.63 11.84 -6.58
N GLY A 238 13.43 13.09 -6.20
CA GLY A 238 12.04 13.60 -6.16
C GLY A 238 11.48 14.09 -7.49
N LEU A 239 12.22 14.02 -8.60
CA LEU A 239 11.61 13.94 -9.95
C LEU A 239 11.07 12.55 -10.31
N LEU A 240 11.51 11.49 -9.61
CA LEU A 240 11.01 10.13 -9.81
C LEU A 240 9.56 10.00 -9.34
N SER A 241 9.20 10.59 -8.20
CA SER A 241 7.84 10.46 -7.62
C SER A 241 6.75 11.00 -8.56
N PRO A 242 6.84 12.22 -9.13
CA PRO A 242 5.87 12.70 -10.10
C PRO A 242 5.86 11.87 -11.39
N GLY A 243 7.02 11.30 -11.76
CA GLY A 243 7.14 10.40 -12.91
C GLY A 243 6.42 9.06 -12.69
N VAL A 244 6.52 8.49 -11.48
CA VAL A 244 5.81 7.27 -11.08
C VAL A 244 4.32 7.52 -10.99
N ALA A 245 3.89 8.63 -10.38
CA ALA A 245 2.48 9.00 -10.33
C ALA A 245 1.87 9.16 -11.73
N LEU A 246 2.57 9.86 -12.63
CA LEU A 246 2.17 9.96 -14.04
C LEU A 246 2.07 8.59 -14.72
N PHE A 247 3.00 7.67 -14.42
CA PHE A 247 2.92 6.31 -14.93
C PHE A 247 1.68 5.58 -14.39
N GLY A 248 1.36 5.77 -13.11
CA GLY A 248 0.11 5.34 -12.50
C GLY A 248 -1.11 5.84 -13.26
N ASP A 249 -1.16 7.14 -13.60
CA ASP A 249 -2.26 7.73 -14.38
C ASP A 249 -2.42 7.08 -15.75
N ILE A 250 -1.30 6.80 -16.43
CA ILE A 250 -1.29 6.07 -17.69
C ILE A 250 -1.91 4.69 -17.51
N VAL A 251 -1.49 3.94 -16.49
CA VAL A 251 -2.03 2.60 -16.19
C VAL A 251 -3.52 2.67 -15.88
N VAL A 252 -3.95 3.59 -15.01
CA VAL A 252 -5.36 3.80 -14.66
C VAL A 252 -6.19 4.17 -15.88
N ALA A 253 -5.70 5.06 -16.76
CA ALA A 253 -6.38 5.41 -18.00
C ALA A 253 -6.58 4.19 -18.92
N LEU A 254 -5.59 3.31 -19.02
CA LEU A 254 -5.69 2.07 -19.79
C LEU A 254 -6.69 1.10 -19.15
N ILE A 255 -6.69 0.95 -17.82
CA ILE A 255 -7.65 0.12 -17.07
C ILE A 255 -9.08 0.64 -17.26
N ILE A 256 -9.32 1.94 -17.10
CA ILE A 256 -10.64 2.54 -17.31
C ILE A 256 -11.11 2.28 -18.76
N THR A 257 -10.23 2.48 -19.74
CA THR A 257 -10.62 2.30 -21.15
C THR A 257 -10.95 0.85 -21.47
N PHE A 258 -10.07 -0.09 -21.12
CA PHE A 258 -10.17 -1.48 -21.57
C PHE A 258 -10.86 -2.39 -20.57
N GLY A 259 -10.76 -2.12 -19.28
CA GLY A 259 -11.41 -2.85 -18.20
C GLY A 259 -12.85 -2.39 -17.90
N ILE A 260 -13.17 -1.11 -18.12
CA ILE A 260 -14.50 -0.56 -17.75
C ILE A 260 -15.29 -0.12 -19.00
N ILE A 261 -14.79 0.88 -19.72
CA ILE A 261 -15.54 1.52 -20.83
C ILE A 261 -15.77 0.55 -21.98
N THR A 262 -14.75 -0.22 -22.38
CA THR A 262 -14.86 -1.13 -23.52
C THR A 262 -15.86 -2.27 -23.26
N PRO A 263 -15.85 -2.96 -22.10
CA PRO A 263 -16.86 -3.96 -21.76
C PRO A 263 -18.29 -3.40 -21.68
N LEU A 264 -18.48 -2.25 -21.01
CA LEU A 264 -19.78 -1.59 -20.94
C LEU A 264 -20.32 -1.23 -22.34
N ARG A 265 -19.45 -0.74 -23.23
CA ARG A 265 -19.80 -0.49 -24.62
C ARG A 265 -20.14 -1.76 -25.39
N ALA A 266 -19.45 -2.87 -25.13
CA ALA A 266 -19.77 -4.16 -25.73
C ALA A 266 -21.16 -4.67 -25.30
N MET A 267 -21.51 -4.50 -24.01
CA MET A 267 -22.85 -4.80 -23.49
C MET A 267 -23.91 -3.91 -24.15
N PHE A 268 -23.69 -2.59 -24.16
CA PHE A 268 -24.61 -1.63 -24.77
C PHE A 268 -24.78 -1.86 -26.29
N LYS A 269 -23.70 -2.26 -26.98
CA LYS A 269 -23.75 -2.67 -28.38
C LYS A 269 -24.68 -3.87 -28.60
N LYS A 270 -24.72 -4.85 -27.69
CA LYS A 270 -25.63 -5.99 -27.78
C LYS A 270 -27.10 -5.56 -27.69
N ILE A 271 -27.40 -4.61 -26.81
CA ILE A 271 -28.76 -4.09 -26.58
C ILE A 271 -29.22 -3.23 -27.76
N THR A 272 -28.38 -2.30 -28.19
CA THR A 272 -28.70 -1.32 -29.25
C THR A 272 -28.56 -1.85 -30.69
N GLY A 273 -27.91 -2.99 -30.90
CA GLY A 273 -27.56 -3.52 -32.21
C GLY A 273 -28.72 -3.61 -33.21
N PRO A 274 -29.87 -4.21 -32.86
CA PRO A 274 -31.02 -4.32 -33.77
C PRO A 274 -31.57 -2.95 -34.21
N ILE A 275 -31.61 -1.98 -33.30
CA ILE A 275 -32.08 -0.61 -33.58
C ILE A 275 -31.09 0.07 -34.54
N ILE A 276 -29.79 -0.02 -34.26
CA ILE A 276 -28.73 0.59 -35.09
C ILE A 276 -28.77 0.05 -36.52
N ARG A 277 -28.99 -1.26 -36.72
CA ARG A 277 -29.15 -1.85 -38.08
C ARG A 277 -30.35 -1.26 -38.81
N LYS A 278 -31.51 -1.18 -38.15
CA LYS A 278 -32.72 -0.58 -38.72
C LYS A 278 -32.51 0.89 -39.08
N LEU A 279 -31.77 1.64 -38.26
CA LEU A 279 -31.46 3.04 -38.51
C LEU A 279 -30.52 3.22 -39.71
N TRP A 280 -29.50 2.38 -39.89
CA TRP A 280 -28.67 2.39 -41.11
C TRP A 280 -29.50 2.18 -42.37
N ILE A 281 -30.34 1.14 -42.38
CA ILE A 281 -31.26 0.87 -43.50
C ILE A 281 -32.21 2.05 -43.72
N TRP A 282 -32.76 2.63 -42.64
CA TRP A 282 -33.66 3.77 -42.73
C TRP A 282 -32.97 4.99 -43.34
N VAL A 283 -31.75 5.33 -42.90
CA VAL A 283 -30.95 6.44 -43.44
C VAL A 283 -30.68 6.24 -44.93
N ASP A 284 -30.29 5.02 -45.33
CA ASP A 284 -29.93 4.68 -46.72
C ASP A 284 -31.10 4.72 -47.70
N LYS A 285 -32.37 4.74 -47.23
CA LYS A 285 -33.55 4.91 -48.11
C LYS A 285 -33.60 6.24 -48.87
N VAL A 286 -32.83 7.25 -48.45
CA VAL A 286 -32.76 8.56 -49.12
C VAL A 286 -31.30 8.86 -49.45
N PRO A 287 -30.94 9.14 -50.72
CA PRO A 287 -29.59 9.52 -51.13
C PRO A 287 -29.03 10.70 -50.34
N ALA A 288 -27.71 10.78 -50.17
CA ALA A 288 -27.07 11.75 -49.26
C ALA A 288 -27.24 13.21 -49.72
N ASP A 289 -27.27 13.44 -51.03
CA ASP A 289 -27.47 14.69 -51.75
C ASP A 289 -28.92 15.21 -51.64
N GLU A 290 -29.90 14.32 -51.49
CA GLU A 290 -31.31 14.67 -51.31
C GLU A 290 -31.70 14.97 -49.83
N ARG A 291 -30.78 14.77 -48.88
CA ARG A 291 -31.05 14.97 -47.44
C ARG A 291 -30.95 16.44 -47.05
N LYS A 292 -32.01 16.97 -46.40
CA LYS A 292 -31.97 18.31 -45.76
C LYS A 292 -30.79 18.43 -44.79
N LYS A 293 -29.97 19.48 -44.91
CA LYS A 293 -28.78 19.76 -44.08
C LYS A 293 -29.04 19.65 -42.57
N TYR A 294 -30.18 20.17 -42.10
CA TYR A 294 -30.64 20.12 -40.70
C TYR A 294 -31.82 19.15 -40.48
N GLY A 295 -31.86 18.03 -41.21
CA GLY A 295 -32.90 17.01 -41.06
C GLY A 295 -32.54 15.91 -40.05
N LEU A 296 -33.56 15.27 -39.47
CA LEU A 296 -33.41 14.12 -38.55
C LEU A 296 -32.53 13.00 -39.14
N ARG A 297 -32.64 12.74 -40.45
CA ARG A 297 -31.80 11.76 -41.16
C ARG A 297 -30.31 12.07 -41.09
N ASN A 298 -29.93 13.34 -41.23
CA ASN A 298 -28.52 13.76 -41.15
C ASN A 298 -28.00 13.72 -39.71
N PHE A 299 -28.83 14.05 -38.73
CA PHE A 299 -28.48 13.89 -37.32
C PHE A 299 -28.25 12.41 -36.95
N VAL A 300 -29.18 11.54 -37.33
CA VAL A 300 -29.06 10.08 -37.14
C VAL A 300 -27.85 9.54 -37.89
N ASN A 301 -27.60 9.95 -39.13
CA ASN A 301 -26.41 9.54 -39.88
C ASN A 301 -25.11 9.91 -39.17
N ARG A 302 -24.99 11.14 -38.65
CA ARG A 302 -23.81 11.56 -37.86
C ARG A 302 -23.62 10.71 -36.60
N TYR A 303 -24.71 10.39 -35.90
CA TYR A 303 -24.65 9.50 -34.74
C TYR A 303 -24.21 8.07 -35.11
N LEU A 304 -24.72 7.54 -36.23
CA LEU A 304 -24.34 6.22 -36.75
C LEU A 304 -22.86 6.18 -37.19
N GLU A 305 -22.38 7.20 -37.89
CA GLU A 305 -20.97 7.38 -38.25
C GLU A 305 -20.08 7.47 -36.99
N TYR A 306 -20.51 8.19 -35.95
CA TYR A 306 -19.80 8.24 -34.67
C TYR A 306 -19.70 6.86 -34.01
N ARG A 307 -20.81 6.12 -33.93
CA ARG A 307 -20.83 4.76 -33.36
C ARG A 307 -19.97 3.78 -34.16
N LEU A 308 -19.97 3.90 -35.49
CA LEU A 308 -19.14 3.11 -36.39
C LEU A 308 -17.65 3.44 -36.18
N ARG A 309 -17.29 4.73 -36.09
CA ARG A 309 -15.93 5.20 -35.80
C ARG A 309 -15.41 4.64 -34.49
N VAL A 310 -16.19 4.74 -33.41
CA VAL A 310 -15.81 4.17 -32.09
C VAL A 310 -15.57 2.67 -32.20
N SER A 311 -16.41 1.94 -32.93
CA SER A 311 -16.26 0.50 -33.13
C SER A 311 -15.00 0.16 -33.93
N ILE A 312 -14.63 0.97 -34.92
CA ILE A 312 -13.39 0.84 -35.70
C ILE A 312 -12.17 1.17 -34.83
N ARG A 313 -12.20 2.22 -34.01
CA ARG A 313 -11.09 2.56 -33.09
C ARG A 313 -10.79 1.43 -32.12
N ILE A 314 -11.81 0.90 -31.45
CA ILE A 314 -11.66 -0.26 -30.54
C ILE A 314 -11.15 -1.49 -31.30
N ARG A 315 -11.60 -1.69 -32.54
CA ARG A 315 -11.10 -2.78 -33.38
C ARG A 315 -9.63 -2.60 -33.77
N ASN A 316 -9.22 -1.38 -34.09
CA ASN A 316 -7.83 -1.04 -34.42
C ASN A 316 -6.91 -1.18 -33.21
N ALA A 317 -7.36 -0.73 -32.03
CA ALA A 317 -6.72 -1.02 -30.75
C ALA A 317 -6.54 -2.52 -30.54
N GLY A 318 -7.56 -3.29 -30.97
CA GLY A 318 -7.51 -4.73 -31.17
C GLY A 318 -6.23 -5.25 -31.82
N TYR A 319 -5.83 -4.66 -32.94
CA TYR A 319 -4.86 -5.23 -33.88
C TYR A 319 -3.45 -4.63 -33.80
N SER A 320 -3.24 -3.56 -33.03
CA SER A 320 -1.96 -2.87 -32.96
C SER A 320 -1.74 -2.27 -31.57
N PHE A 321 -0.59 -2.57 -30.95
CA PHE A 321 -0.22 -1.99 -29.65
C PHE A 321 -0.21 -0.46 -29.68
N LYS A 322 0.35 0.13 -30.74
CA LYS A 322 0.35 1.59 -30.92
C LYS A 322 -1.05 2.16 -30.95
N SER A 323 -1.98 1.51 -31.66
CA SER A 323 -3.38 1.93 -31.70
C SER A 323 -4.08 1.70 -30.36
N ALA A 324 -3.73 0.63 -29.64
CA ALA A 324 -4.27 0.30 -28.32
C ALA A 324 -3.87 1.37 -27.30
N PHE A 325 -2.57 1.67 -27.21
CA PHE A 325 -2.07 2.71 -26.33
C PHE A 325 -2.74 4.07 -26.63
N MET A 326 -2.73 4.51 -27.90
CA MET A 326 -3.34 5.79 -28.28
C MET A 326 -4.85 5.86 -27.99
N THR A 327 -5.60 4.81 -28.32
CA THR A 327 -7.05 4.76 -28.05
C THR A 327 -7.33 4.70 -26.54
N GLY A 328 -6.48 3.97 -25.82
CA GLY A 328 -6.47 3.87 -24.36
C GLY A 328 -6.30 5.22 -23.70
N MET A 329 -5.22 5.94 -24.04
CA MET A 329 -4.93 7.25 -23.49
C MET A 329 -6.00 8.28 -23.87
N GLN A 330 -6.41 8.32 -25.15
CA GLN A 330 -7.44 9.28 -25.62
C GLN A 330 -8.78 9.08 -24.90
N THR A 331 -9.14 7.83 -24.59
CA THR A 331 -10.42 7.54 -23.96
C THR A 331 -10.31 7.65 -22.44
N GLY A 332 -9.22 7.19 -21.84
CA GLY A 332 -9.10 6.97 -20.41
C GLY A 332 -8.61 8.18 -19.62
N LEU A 333 -7.68 8.97 -20.14
CA LEU A 333 -7.09 10.10 -19.40
C LEU A 333 -8.12 11.07 -18.82
N PRO A 334 -9.18 11.49 -19.54
CA PRO A 334 -10.19 12.36 -18.96
C PRO A 334 -10.92 11.73 -17.77
N TYR A 335 -11.19 10.42 -17.83
CA TYR A 335 -11.87 9.72 -16.72
C TYR A 335 -10.92 9.43 -15.57
N ALA A 336 -9.64 9.16 -15.83
CA ALA A 336 -8.63 9.03 -14.79
C ALA A 336 -8.51 10.34 -14.00
N ALA A 337 -8.44 11.49 -14.69
CA ALA A 337 -8.44 12.80 -14.05
C ALA A 337 -9.73 13.09 -13.26
N ILE A 338 -10.91 12.75 -13.80
CA ILE A 338 -12.18 12.89 -13.07
C ILE A 338 -12.21 11.99 -11.83
N LEU A 339 -11.75 10.74 -11.96
CA LEU A 339 -11.72 9.79 -10.86
C LEU A 339 -10.81 10.31 -9.74
N ALA A 340 -9.58 10.72 -10.07
CA ALA A 340 -8.65 11.33 -9.12
C ALA A 340 -9.25 12.56 -8.42
N ALA A 341 -10.01 13.39 -9.15
CA ALA A 341 -10.65 14.58 -8.57
C ALA A 341 -11.83 14.30 -7.62
N ILE A 342 -12.54 13.18 -7.77
CA ILE A 342 -13.74 12.87 -6.97
C ILE A 342 -13.42 11.90 -5.82
N ILE A 343 -12.36 11.10 -5.89
CA ILE A 343 -11.99 10.16 -4.80
C ILE A 343 -11.89 10.84 -3.42
N PRO A 344 -11.25 12.02 -3.28
CA PRO A 344 -11.25 12.74 -2.01
C PRO A 344 -12.65 13.12 -1.51
N VAL A 345 -13.59 13.42 -2.42
CA VAL A 345 -14.99 13.74 -2.10
C VAL A 345 -15.71 12.55 -1.46
N PHE A 346 -15.30 11.32 -1.77
CA PHE A 346 -15.88 10.11 -1.17
C PHE A 346 -15.26 9.74 0.19
N GLY A 347 -14.36 10.57 0.72
CA GLY A 347 -13.67 10.31 1.99
C GLY A 347 -12.81 9.06 1.92
N MET A 348 -12.20 8.77 0.77
CA MET A 348 -11.08 7.84 0.65
C MET A 348 -9.84 8.71 0.58
N SER A 349 -9.07 8.76 1.66
CA SER A 349 -8.01 9.77 1.83
C SER A 349 -6.69 9.36 1.21
N TRP A 350 -6.38 8.06 1.15
CA TRP A 350 -5.01 7.62 0.88
C TRP A 350 -4.88 6.56 -0.23
N TYR A 351 -5.51 5.39 -0.11
CA TYR A 351 -5.14 4.21 -0.93
C TYR A 351 -5.26 4.33 -2.47
N PHE A 352 -6.05 5.25 -3.01
CA PHE A 352 -6.32 5.36 -4.46
C PHE A 352 -5.60 6.50 -5.17
N ASP A 353 -4.68 7.19 -4.50
CA ASP A 353 -3.84 8.21 -5.13
C ASP A 353 -2.66 7.56 -5.86
N THR A 354 -2.42 7.92 -7.13
CA THR A 354 -1.25 7.43 -7.89
C THR A 354 0.07 7.94 -7.28
N GLU A 355 0.00 8.98 -6.46
CA GLU A 355 1.08 9.49 -5.62
C GLU A 355 1.59 8.41 -4.63
N ASN A 356 0.72 7.51 -4.15
CA ASN A 356 1.11 6.42 -3.24
C ASN A 356 1.82 5.25 -3.93
N TRP A 357 1.74 5.15 -5.26
CA TRP A 357 2.56 4.18 -5.99
C TRP A 357 4.03 4.58 -5.94
N ALA A 358 4.31 5.89 -5.84
CA ALA A 358 5.66 6.36 -5.55
C ALA A 358 6.08 5.91 -4.16
N ALA A 359 5.23 6.07 -3.14
CA ALA A 359 5.52 5.59 -1.78
C ALA A 359 5.84 4.09 -1.74
N GLY A 360 5.11 3.24 -2.46
CA GLY A 360 5.44 1.79 -2.54
C GLY A 360 6.77 1.48 -3.25
N ILE A 361 7.18 2.30 -4.22
CA ILE A 361 8.53 2.19 -4.81
C ILE A 361 9.59 2.66 -3.83
N TRP A 362 9.33 3.74 -3.09
CA TRP A 362 10.23 4.27 -2.06
C TRP A 362 10.42 3.29 -0.92
N ASP A 363 9.35 2.67 -0.46
CA ASP A 363 9.37 1.57 0.51
C ASP A 363 10.33 0.47 0.07
N SER A 364 10.14 -0.06 -1.15
CA SER A 364 11.05 -1.08 -1.71
C SER A 364 12.49 -0.61 -1.87
N TRP A 365 12.68 0.65 -2.28
CA TRP A 365 14.01 1.24 -2.50
C TRP A 365 14.75 1.45 -1.17
N ALA A 366 14.08 1.98 -0.17
CA ALA A 366 14.61 2.23 1.17
C ALA A 366 14.83 0.92 1.91
N ALA A 367 13.87 -0.02 1.88
CA ALA A 367 13.97 -1.36 2.46
C ALA A 367 15.26 -2.09 2.08
N SER A 368 15.68 -1.99 0.82
CA SER A 368 16.92 -2.64 0.36
C SER A 368 18.22 -1.96 0.80
N ARG A 369 18.15 -0.77 1.42
CA ARG A 369 19.31 0.09 1.72
C ARG A 369 19.42 0.56 3.17
N THR A 370 18.32 0.59 3.92
CA THR A 370 18.26 1.13 5.29
C THR A 370 19.38 0.61 6.19
N ASP A 371 19.67 -0.69 6.21
CA ASP A 371 20.75 -1.24 7.04
C ASP A 371 22.13 -0.66 6.68
N ASN A 372 22.44 -0.57 5.38
CA ASN A 372 23.72 -0.05 4.92
C ASN A 372 23.85 1.44 5.26
N TRP A 373 22.76 2.19 5.11
CA TRP A 373 22.72 3.60 5.49
C TRP A 373 22.87 3.78 7.00
N ARG A 374 22.12 3.02 7.80
CA ARG A 374 22.18 3.06 9.27
C ARG A 374 23.56 2.71 9.80
N MET A 375 24.21 1.68 9.27
CA MET A 375 25.60 1.36 9.60
C MET A 375 26.55 2.50 9.23
N ALA A 376 26.41 3.09 8.03
CA ALA A 376 27.25 4.20 7.61
C ALA A 376 27.08 5.43 8.52
N ILE A 377 25.83 5.77 8.86
CA ILE A 377 25.47 6.84 9.79
C ILE A 377 26.08 6.57 11.17
N THR A 378 25.83 5.38 11.74
CA THR A 378 26.33 4.97 13.06
C THR A 378 27.85 5.06 13.14
N ARG A 379 28.55 4.50 12.15
CA ARG A 379 30.03 4.51 12.11
C ARG A 379 30.59 5.92 11.98
N SER A 380 29.88 6.83 11.31
CA SER A 380 30.31 8.22 11.14
C SER A 380 30.40 9.01 12.45
N ALA A 381 29.62 8.61 13.46
CA ALA A 381 29.65 9.23 14.78
C ALA A 381 31.00 9.06 15.49
N ASN A 382 31.83 8.09 15.05
CA ASN A 382 33.13 7.74 15.65
C ASN A 382 33.05 7.52 17.17
N GLU A 383 31.92 7.01 17.64
CA GLU A 383 31.71 6.73 19.04
C GLU A 383 32.33 5.37 19.40
N PRO A 384 33.13 5.27 20.48
CA PRO A 384 33.70 4.00 20.89
C PRO A 384 32.60 2.98 21.17
N PRO A 385 32.72 1.73 20.69
CA PRO A 385 31.76 0.70 21.03
C PRO A 385 31.82 0.41 22.52
N GLY A 386 30.66 0.21 23.15
CA GLY A 386 30.57 -0.10 24.56
C GLY A 386 29.25 0.29 25.18
N PRO A 387 29.10 0.07 26.49
CA PRO A 387 27.83 0.23 27.21
C PRO A 387 27.35 1.67 27.31
N ASP A 388 28.24 2.66 27.13
CA ASP A 388 27.90 4.10 27.15
C ASP A 388 27.76 4.72 25.75
N ALA A 389 27.93 3.93 24.68
CA ALA A 389 27.77 4.45 23.33
C ALA A 389 26.34 4.96 23.10
N PHE A 390 26.24 6.14 22.48
CA PHE A 390 24.99 6.84 22.17
C PHE A 390 24.12 7.11 23.40
N ARG A 391 24.75 7.24 24.57
CA ARG A 391 24.05 7.63 25.80
C ARG A 391 23.80 9.13 25.83
N ILE A 392 22.57 9.51 26.15
CA ILE A 392 22.12 10.89 26.31
C ILE A 392 21.92 11.18 27.80
N TYR A 393 22.23 12.40 28.21
CA TYR A 393 22.10 12.88 29.58
C TYR A 393 21.17 14.11 29.63
N PRO A 394 19.84 13.92 29.61
CA PRO A 394 18.91 15.04 29.68
C PRO A 394 19.06 15.81 30.99
N GLU A 395 18.93 17.13 30.92
CA GLU A 395 19.02 17.98 32.11
C GLU A 395 17.91 17.63 33.13
N GLY A 396 18.30 17.50 34.41
CA GLY A 396 17.36 17.17 35.49
C GLY A 396 17.00 15.70 35.60
N VAL A 397 17.66 14.80 34.84
CA VAL A 397 17.63 13.36 35.04
C VAL A 397 18.89 12.95 35.81
N SER A 398 18.71 12.37 37.01
CA SER A 398 19.82 11.87 37.83
C SER A 398 19.43 10.58 38.56
N ASP A 399 20.41 9.89 39.14
CA ASP A 399 20.26 8.51 39.63
C ASP A 399 19.15 8.32 40.69
N ASN A 400 18.89 9.35 41.49
CA ASN A 400 17.98 9.28 42.63
C ASN A 400 16.84 10.32 42.59
N SER A 401 16.69 11.05 41.49
CA SER A 401 15.63 12.05 41.36
C SER A 401 14.42 11.50 40.61
N ASP A 402 13.22 11.79 41.09
CA ASP A 402 12.01 11.56 40.32
C ASP A 402 11.98 12.48 39.09
N PHE A 403 11.59 11.92 37.96
CA PHE A 403 11.43 12.67 36.72
C PHE A 403 10.31 12.07 35.87
N SER A 404 9.87 12.82 34.87
CA SER A 404 8.96 12.33 33.85
C SER A 404 9.40 12.78 32.46
N PHE A 405 8.87 12.13 31.44
CA PHE A 405 9.07 12.48 30.05
C PHE A 405 7.84 12.11 29.23
N ILE A 406 7.70 12.75 28.08
CA ILE A 406 6.58 12.51 27.16
C ILE A 406 7.04 11.57 26.05
N VAL A 407 6.18 10.63 25.63
CA VAL A 407 6.37 9.81 24.43
C VAL A 407 5.17 9.97 23.51
N ILE A 408 5.43 10.32 22.24
CA ILE A 408 4.42 10.52 21.20
C ILE A 408 4.83 9.69 19.99
N GLY A 409 3.98 8.79 19.50
CA GLY A 409 4.25 8.05 18.26
C GLY A 409 3.51 8.64 17.07
N ASP A 410 4.14 8.60 15.90
CA ASP A 410 3.49 8.83 14.59
C ASP A 410 2.68 10.14 14.50
N PRO A 411 3.22 11.31 14.95
CA PRO A 411 2.48 12.55 14.92
C PRO A 411 2.38 13.15 13.50
N GLY A 412 3.26 12.76 12.57
CA GLY A 412 3.71 13.58 11.43
C GLY A 412 2.74 13.91 10.29
N GLU A 413 1.42 13.88 10.48
CA GLU A 413 0.44 14.01 9.39
C GLU A 413 0.35 15.45 8.85
N GLY A 414 0.33 16.45 9.75
CA GLY A 414 0.24 17.87 9.43
C GLY A 414 -1.18 18.44 9.37
N ASP A 415 -2.19 17.68 9.78
CA ASP A 415 -3.59 18.07 9.68
C ASP A 415 -4.31 18.12 11.05
N ALA A 416 -5.65 18.17 11.04
CA ALA A 416 -6.46 18.28 12.24
C ALA A 416 -6.21 17.15 13.26
N SER A 417 -5.97 15.90 12.83
CA SER A 417 -5.75 14.76 13.73
C SER A 417 -4.46 14.91 14.54
N GLN A 418 -3.41 15.52 13.96
CA GLN A 418 -2.20 15.86 14.71
C GLN A 418 -2.42 17.10 15.60
N LEU A 419 -3.00 18.15 15.04
CA LEU A 419 -3.08 19.45 15.71
C LEU A 419 -3.97 19.45 16.96
N VAL A 420 -4.90 18.49 17.09
CA VAL A 420 -5.79 18.36 18.24
C VAL A 420 -5.09 17.92 19.53
N LEU A 421 -3.85 17.41 19.47
CA LEU A 421 -3.08 17.09 20.67
C LEU A 421 -2.18 18.22 21.16
N LYS A 422 -2.03 19.29 20.36
CA LYS A 422 -1.02 20.34 20.59
C LYS A 422 -1.16 21.01 21.96
N ASP A 423 -2.37 21.34 22.35
CA ASP A 423 -2.68 21.98 23.64
C ASP A 423 -2.32 21.06 24.81
N GLN A 424 -2.67 19.78 24.74
CA GLN A 424 -2.37 18.80 25.79
C GLN A 424 -0.86 18.55 25.89
N ILE A 425 -0.15 18.43 24.76
CA ILE A 425 1.31 18.28 24.76
C ILE A 425 1.98 19.49 25.43
N GLN A 426 1.54 20.70 25.10
CA GLN A 426 2.06 21.93 25.72
C GLN A 426 1.84 21.91 27.24
N ILE A 427 0.59 21.70 27.67
CA ILE A 427 0.21 21.67 29.10
C ILE A 427 1.04 20.65 29.88
N VAL A 428 1.22 19.43 29.35
CA VAL A 428 2.00 18.40 30.03
C VAL A 428 3.49 18.74 30.00
N SER A 429 4.01 19.27 28.90
CA SER A 429 5.43 19.61 28.76
C SER A 429 5.89 20.75 29.67
N GLU A 430 4.98 21.62 30.12
CA GLU A 430 5.27 22.72 31.04
C GLU A 430 5.51 22.25 32.49
N LYS A 431 5.08 21.02 32.83
CA LYS A 431 5.27 20.46 34.18
C LYS A 431 6.76 20.44 34.57
N PRO A 432 7.14 20.89 35.78
CA PRO A 432 8.54 20.92 36.22
C PRO A 432 9.23 19.55 36.22
N GLU A 433 8.48 18.49 36.53
CA GLU A 433 8.95 17.11 36.54
C GLU A 433 9.19 16.55 35.13
N VAL A 434 8.58 17.11 34.09
CA VAL A 434 8.82 16.68 32.70
C VAL A 434 10.15 17.26 32.25
N LYS A 435 11.08 16.37 31.87
CA LYS A 435 12.47 16.74 31.53
C LYS A 435 12.74 16.75 30.04
N PHE A 436 12.09 15.88 29.28
CA PHE A 436 12.25 15.77 27.84
C PHE A 436 11.03 15.12 27.18
N LEU A 437 11.00 15.16 25.85
CA LEU A 437 10.01 14.49 25.01
C LEU A 437 10.74 13.57 24.03
N VAL A 438 10.13 12.44 23.70
CA VAL A 438 10.61 11.49 22.69
C VAL A 438 9.51 11.25 21.66
N ILE A 439 9.84 11.44 20.38
CA ILE A 439 8.99 11.00 19.28
C ILE A 439 9.37 9.57 18.91
N SER A 440 8.39 8.68 18.95
CA SER A 440 8.49 7.25 18.69
C SER A 440 7.99 6.96 17.28
N THR A 441 8.87 7.10 16.29
CA THR A 441 8.62 6.86 14.86
C THR A 441 7.76 7.85 14.10
N ASP A 442 7.87 7.74 12.78
CA ASP A 442 7.19 8.48 11.72
C ASP A 442 6.96 9.95 12.06
N ILE A 443 8.08 10.67 12.12
CA ILE A 443 8.06 12.09 12.46
C ILE A 443 7.36 12.88 11.36
N ILE A 444 7.53 12.49 10.09
CA ILE A 444 7.01 13.21 8.93
C ILE A 444 6.42 12.26 7.88
N TYR A 445 5.11 12.37 7.66
CA TYR A 445 4.45 11.75 6.51
C TYR A 445 4.50 12.64 5.26
N PRO A 446 4.50 12.07 4.05
CA PRO A 446 4.57 10.65 3.77
C PRO A 446 6.00 10.10 3.68
N SER A 447 7.05 10.92 3.69
CA SER A 447 8.38 10.50 3.23
C SER A 447 9.58 11.10 3.96
N GLY A 448 9.43 11.69 5.15
CA GLY A 448 10.58 12.16 5.93
C GLY A 448 11.22 13.47 5.43
N GLU A 449 10.72 14.09 4.37
CA GLU A 449 11.43 15.17 3.68
C GLU A 449 11.48 16.50 4.46
N MET A 450 12.63 17.19 4.43
CA MET A 450 12.85 18.48 5.12
C MET A 450 11.80 19.56 4.78
N LYS A 451 11.24 19.58 3.57
CA LYS A 451 10.22 20.57 3.16
C LYS A 451 8.94 20.49 4.00
N ASP A 452 8.65 19.33 4.58
CA ASP A 452 7.42 19.08 5.32
C ASP A 452 7.58 19.29 6.84
N TYR A 453 8.82 19.38 7.34
CA TYR A 453 9.12 19.57 8.77
C TYR A 453 8.45 20.81 9.38
N GLU A 454 8.38 21.94 8.65
CA GLU A 454 7.82 23.17 9.21
C GLU A 454 6.36 22.99 9.62
N ASN A 455 5.54 22.39 8.75
CA ASN A 455 4.11 22.18 9.00
C ASN A 455 3.83 20.97 9.89
N LYS A 456 4.68 19.94 9.85
CA LYS A 456 4.38 18.63 10.44
C LYS A 456 5.16 18.31 11.72
N PHE A 457 6.21 19.07 12.03
CA PHE A 457 6.95 18.94 13.29
C PHE A 457 7.05 20.28 14.03
N TRP A 458 7.60 21.32 13.40
CA TRP A 458 7.91 22.57 14.10
C TRP A 458 6.67 23.35 14.54
N LEU A 459 5.64 23.46 13.70
CA LEU A 459 4.37 24.13 14.04
C LEU A 459 3.55 23.37 15.11
N PRO A 460 3.43 22.03 15.05
CA PRO A 460 2.83 21.22 16.11
C PRO A 460 3.58 21.33 17.45
N MET A 461 4.92 21.27 17.43
CA MET A 461 5.74 21.32 18.65
C MET A 461 6.02 22.73 19.17
N LYS A 462 5.62 23.79 18.44
CA LYS A 462 5.80 25.18 18.87
C LYS A 462 5.18 25.39 20.26
N GLY A 463 5.99 25.83 21.22
CA GLY A 463 5.60 26.00 22.63
C GLY A 463 6.17 24.93 23.56
N VAL A 464 6.71 23.84 23.01
CA VAL A 464 7.51 22.87 23.77
C VAL A 464 8.91 23.42 23.97
N TYR A 465 9.29 23.66 25.23
CA TYR A 465 10.61 24.19 25.62
C TYR A 465 11.54 23.13 26.22
N LYS A 466 11.09 21.87 26.29
CA LYS A 466 11.90 20.74 26.75
C LYS A 466 12.68 20.14 25.57
N PRO A 467 13.87 19.55 25.80
CA PRO A 467 14.58 18.78 24.79
C PRO A 467 13.67 17.72 24.13
N VAL A 468 13.69 17.69 22.80
CA VAL A 468 12.97 16.72 21.98
C VAL A 468 13.98 15.79 21.31
N TYR A 469 13.82 14.49 21.58
CA TYR A 469 14.53 13.40 20.93
C TYR A 469 13.57 12.63 20.03
N ALA A 470 14.10 11.82 19.11
CA ALA A 470 13.29 10.98 18.25
C ALA A 470 14.04 9.72 17.81
N ILE A 471 13.29 8.65 17.54
CA ILE A 471 13.75 7.56 16.68
C ILE A 471 12.96 7.60 15.37
N PRO A 472 13.58 7.32 14.20
CA PRO A 472 12.87 7.32 12.95
C PRO A 472 12.02 6.07 12.76
N GLY A 473 10.92 6.22 12.04
CA GLY A 473 10.13 5.11 11.50
C GLY A 473 10.43 4.85 10.03
N ASN A 474 9.64 3.96 9.41
CA ASN A 474 9.79 3.60 8.00
C ASN A 474 9.58 4.83 7.08
N HIS A 475 8.65 5.73 7.41
CA HIS A 475 8.38 6.91 6.59
C HIS A 475 9.56 7.90 6.57
N ASP A 476 10.36 7.95 7.64
CA ASP A 476 11.53 8.83 7.72
C ASP A 476 12.72 8.30 6.90
N TRP A 477 12.72 7.02 6.49
CA TRP A 477 13.81 6.45 5.68
C TRP A 477 13.64 6.67 4.17
N TYR A 478 12.48 7.12 3.71
CA TYR A 478 12.19 7.27 2.28
C TYR A 478 13.01 8.40 1.63
N ASP A 479 13.40 9.43 2.39
CA ASP A 479 14.35 10.47 1.96
C ASP A 479 15.82 10.10 2.24
N ALA A 480 16.10 8.84 2.60
CA ALA A 480 17.38 8.36 3.07
C ALA A 480 17.82 8.95 4.44
N LEU A 481 16.86 9.32 5.28
CA LEU A 481 17.01 9.86 6.64
C LEU A 481 17.66 11.25 6.71
N GLU A 482 17.55 12.03 5.65
CA GLU A 482 18.23 13.33 5.54
C GLU A 482 17.54 14.41 6.40
N GLY A 483 16.20 14.50 6.32
CA GLY A 483 15.40 15.44 7.12
C GLY A 483 15.53 15.20 8.63
N PHE A 484 15.47 13.92 9.03
CA PHE A 484 15.65 13.49 10.41
C PHE A 484 17.04 13.84 10.93
N THR A 485 18.08 13.47 10.17
CA THR A 485 19.47 13.71 10.56
C THR A 485 19.77 15.21 10.71
N ALA A 486 19.30 16.03 9.77
CA ALA A 486 19.48 17.48 9.86
C ALA A 486 18.76 18.13 11.06
N THR A 487 17.63 17.55 11.50
CA THR A 487 16.80 18.10 12.59
C THR A 487 17.28 17.65 13.98
N PHE A 488 17.50 16.35 14.18
CA PHE A 488 17.72 15.79 15.51
C PHE A 488 19.18 15.63 15.89
N PHE A 489 20.10 15.60 14.91
CA PHE A 489 21.52 15.43 15.23
C PHE A 489 22.22 16.76 15.52
N GLU A 490 23.31 16.68 16.26
CA GLU A 490 24.26 17.79 16.34
C GLU A 490 24.73 18.18 14.93
N PRO A 491 24.89 19.48 14.58
CA PRO A 491 25.18 19.89 13.20
C PRO A 491 26.39 19.21 12.55
N LYS A 492 27.45 18.97 13.33
CA LYS A 492 28.64 18.25 12.84
C LYS A 492 28.32 16.77 12.60
N ALA A 493 27.65 16.11 13.55
CA ALA A 493 27.25 14.72 13.41
C ALA A 493 26.29 14.53 12.24
N ALA A 494 25.38 15.49 12.00
CA ALA A 494 24.48 15.49 10.86
C ALA A 494 25.23 15.51 9.53
N TYR A 495 26.22 16.39 9.40
CA TYR A 495 27.05 16.50 8.20
C TYR A 495 27.85 15.21 7.94
N ASP A 496 28.49 14.67 8.99
CA ASP A 496 29.29 13.45 8.89
C ASP A 496 28.42 12.24 8.53
N ALA A 497 27.24 12.11 9.16
CA ALA A 497 26.26 11.06 8.90
C ALA A 497 25.73 11.06 7.47
N MET A 498 25.25 12.21 6.98
CA MET A 498 24.76 12.33 5.60
C MET A 498 25.89 12.08 4.59
N THR A 499 27.11 12.56 4.86
CA THR A 499 28.27 12.31 3.99
C THR A 499 28.63 10.83 3.94
N ALA A 500 28.66 10.14 5.08
CA ALA A 500 28.95 8.71 5.16
C ALA A 500 27.88 7.90 4.41
N ARG A 501 26.61 8.26 4.60
CA ARG A 501 25.47 7.67 3.89
C ARG A 501 25.58 7.86 2.37
N VAL A 502 25.86 9.07 1.87
CA VAL A 502 26.10 9.35 0.44
C VAL A 502 27.23 8.49 -0.12
N ASN A 503 28.32 8.31 0.64
CA ASN A 503 29.43 7.49 0.19
C ASN A 503 29.06 6.00 0.12
N SER A 504 28.22 5.52 1.05
CA SER A 504 27.77 4.12 1.09
C SER A 504 26.87 3.73 -0.08
N ASP A 505 26.16 4.68 -0.71
CA ASP A 505 25.25 4.42 -1.82
C ASP A 505 25.88 4.64 -3.21
N LEU A 506 27.21 4.80 -3.28
CA LEU A 506 27.95 5.13 -4.50
C LEU A 506 27.51 6.44 -5.16
N LYS A 507 26.99 7.39 -4.37
CA LYS A 507 26.41 8.67 -4.80
C LYS A 507 25.17 8.52 -5.68
N LEU A 508 24.44 7.40 -5.56
CA LEU A 508 23.19 7.16 -6.29
C LEU A 508 22.06 8.10 -5.86
N SER A 509 22.05 8.54 -4.59
CA SER A 509 21.13 9.59 -4.12
C SER A 509 21.47 10.99 -4.65
N ALA A 510 22.70 11.17 -5.17
CA ALA A 510 23.21 12.42 -5.73
C ALA A 510 23.17 13.65 -4.79
N SER A 511 22.98 13.47 -3.48
CA SER A 511 23.04 14.57 -2.50
C SER A 511 24.45 15.19 -2.51
N THR A 512 24.53 16.49 -2.86
CA THR A 512 25.81 17.22 -2.88
C THR A 512 26.14 17.80 -1.50
N PRO A 513 27.40 18.15 -1.21
CA PRO A 513 27.75 18.84 0.03
C PRO A 513 26.97 20.15 0.25
N GLU A 514 26.65 20.88 -0.83
CA GLU A 514 25.82 22.08 -0.76
C GLU A 514 24.38 21.77 -0.34
N HIS A 515 23.83 20.63 -0.81
CA HIS A 515 22.51 20.17 -0.40
C HIS A 515 22.48 19.81 1.09
N ILE A 516 23.45 19.02 1.56
CA ILE A 516 23.59 18.64 2.98
C ILE A 516 23.67 19.89 3.86
N ASN A 517 24.53 20.85 3.51
CA ASN A 517 24.62 22.11 4.25
C ASN A 517 23.32 22.91 4.20
N GLY A 518 22.60 22.88 3.07
CA GLY A 518 21.29 23.50 2.93
C GLY A 518 20.26 22.94 3.91
N LEU A 519 20.20 21.61 4.07
CA LEU A 519 19.30 20.94 5.02
C LEU A 519 19.63 21.31 6.47
N ILE A 520 20.91 21.29 6.85
CA ILE A 520 21.36 21.66 8.21
C ILE A 520 21.04 23.13 8.51
N ASN A 521 21.28 24.03 7.55
CA ASN A 521 20.96 25.45 7.69
C ASN A 521 19.45 25.68 7.81
N GLU A 522 18.65 24.91 7.07
CA GLU A 522 17.19 25.00 7.15
C GLU A 522 16.66 24.51 8.51
N ALA A 523 17.16 23.37 9.01
CA ALA A 523 16.84 22.91 10.36
C ALA A 523 17.25 23.94 11.43
N ALA A 524 18.42 24.59 11.29
CA ALA A 524 18.86 25.66 12.18
C ALA A 524 17.94 26.89 12.11
N ARG A 525 17.52 27.31 10.91
CA ARG A 525 16.55 28.40 10.70
C ARG A 525 15.23 28.11 11.38
N LEU A 526 14.70 26.90 11.20
CA LEU A 526 13.43 26.47 11.80
C LEU A 526 13.54 26.39 13.33
N LYS A 527 14.63 25.82 13.87
CA LYS A 527 14.94 25.83 15.30
C LYS A 527 14.95 27.24 15.88
N GLU A 528 15.57 28.20 15.18
CA GLU A 528 15.59 29.59 15.63
C GLU A 528 14.20 30.23 15.62
N ASN A 529 13.37 29.96 14.61
CA ASN A 529 12.04 30.56 14.49
C ASN A 529 11.02 29.96 15.46
N TYR A 530 11.05 28.65 15.67
CA TYR A 530 10.06 27.92 16.45
C TYR A 530 10.48 27.67 17.91
N LYS A 531 11.77 27.81 18.22
CA LYS A 531 12.35 27.65 19.57
C LYS A 531 12.15 26.27 20.19
N VAL A 532 11.91 25.24 19.38
CA VAL A 532 11.83 23.84 19.83
C VAL A 532 13.26 23.29 20.00
N PRO A 533 13.65 22.79 21.19
CA PRO A 533 15.00 22.31 21.41
C PRO A 533 15.21 20.90 20.82
N VAL A 534 15.96 20.81 19.73
CA VAL A 534 16.42 19.57 19.06
C VAL A 534 17.92 19.65 18.75
N GLY A 535 18.49 18.63 18.11
CA GLY A 535 19.88 18.64 17.66
C GLY A 535 20.87 18.13 18.70
N PHE A 536 20.50 17.08 19.42
CA PHE A 536 21.23 16.51 20.55
C PHE A 536 21.69 15.06 20.31
N GLN A 537 21.27 14.44 19.21
CA GLN A 537 21.60 13.05 18.88
C GLN A 537 22.84 12.97 17.99
N ARG A 538 23.43 11.78 17.92
CA ARG A 538 24.53 11.45 16.98
C ARG A 538 24.27 10.15 16.21
N SER A 539 23.14 9.50 16.49
CA SER A 539 22.71 8.20 15.95
C SER A 539 21.17 8.16 15.94
N PRO A 540 20.55 7.38 15.03
CA PRO A 540 19.09 7.25 15.00
C PRO A 540 18.51 6.46 16.18
N TYR A 541 19.35 5.79 16.95
CA TYR A 541 19.02 5.12 18.21
C TYR A 541 19.95 5.60 19.33
N PHE A 542 19.46 5.55 20.56
CA PHE A 542 20.15 6.09 21.73
C PHE A 542 19.67 5.42 23.02
N GLN A 543 20.27 5.78 24.14
CA GLN A 543 19.84 5.32 25.45
C GLN A 543 19.93 6.43 26.49
N ILE A 544 19.08 6.35 27.52
CA ILE A 544 19.14 7.18 28.72
C ILE A 544 19.11 6.22 29.91
N GLN A 545 20.08 6.31 30.80
CA GLN A 545 20.15 5.41 31.96
C GLN A 545 20.43 6.17 33.25
N THR A 546 19.85 5.67 34.33
CA THR A 546 20.11 5.99 35.74
C THR A 546 20.57 4.73 36.49
N GLU A 547 20.81 4.81 37.79
CA GLU A 547 21.08 3.64 38.64
C GLU A 547 19.96 2.58 38.59
N LYS A 548 18.69 2.98 38.55
CA LYS A 548 17.53 2.05 38.67
C LYS A 548 16.70 1.88 37.41
N PHE A 549 16.90 2.72 36.40
CA PHE A 549 16.09 2.74 35.19
C PHE A 549 16.96 2.86 33.95
N ALA A 550 16.66 2.05 32.93
CA ALA A 550 17.26 2.12 31.60
C ALA A 550 16.16 2.31 30.56
N PHE A 551 16.30 3.36 29.75
CA PHE A 551 15.50 3.62 28.57
C PHE A 551 16.38 3.41 27.34
N ILE A 552 16.05 2.43 26.51
CA ILE A 552 16.83 2.04 25.33
C ILE A 552 15.94 2.18 24.11
N THR A 553 16.42 2.83 23.06
CA THR A 553 15.67 2.94 21.80
C THR A 553 16.22 2.00 20.73
N ILE A 554 15.33 1.40 19.93
CA ILE A 554 15.65 0.48 18.86
C ILE A 554 14.99 0.98 17.58
N GLU A 555 15.81 1.31 16.59
CA GLU A 555 15.37 1.75 15.28
C GLU A 555 15.30 0.53 14.36
N THR A 556 14.16 0.25 13.75
CA THR A 556 13.88 -1.02 13.05
C THR A 556 13.82 -0.93 11.52
N GLY A 557 14.14 0.23 10.97
CA GLY A 557 14.13 0.53 9.54
C GLY A 557 12.76 0.37 8.92
N VAL A 558 12.75 0.05 7.62
CA VAL A 558 11.52 -0.15 6.83
C VAL A 558 10.97 -1.58 6.96
N VAL A 559 11.83 -2.57 7.24
CA VAL A 559 11.45 -4.00 7.18
C VAL A 559 11.58 -4.72 8.52
N ARG A 560 11.41 -3.99 9.63
CA ARG A 560 11.33 -4.53 10.99
C ARG A 560 12.60 -5.32 11.40
N LYS A 561 13.78 -4.77 11.09
CA LYS A 561 15.08 -5.39 11.40
C LYS A 561 16.13 -4.39 11.87
N ILE A 562 17.14 -4.90 12.58
CA ILE A 562 18.32 -4.14 12.98
C ILE A 562 19.59 -4.71 12.33
N ASP A 563 20.53 -3.84 12.00
CA ASP A 563 21.82 -4.22 11.43
C ASP A 563 22.79 -4.73 12.50
N GLU A 564 23.96 -5.20 12.05
CA GLU A 564 24.99 -5.79 12.91
C GLU A 564 25.55 -4.80 13.95
N ASP A 565 25.70 -3.52 13.60
CA ASP A 565 26.26 -2.50 14.50
C ASP A 565 25.24 -2.17 15.60
N GLN A 566 23.98 -1.98 15.25
CA GLN A 566 22.91 -1.74 16.23
C GLN A 566 22.65 -2.99 17.10
N MET A 567 22.68 -4.20 16.52
CA MET A 567 22.53 -5.45 17.26
C MET A 567 23.66 -5.62 18.30
N LYS A 568 24.90 -5.30 17.92
CA LYS A 568 26.03 -5.34 18.86
C LYS A 568 25.84 -4.31 19.97
N TRP A 569 25.50 -3.07 19.62
CA TRP A 569 25.24 -2.00 20.58
C TRP A 569 24.11 -2.36 21.56
N LEU A 570 23.01 -2.91 21.06
CA LEU A 570 21.85 -3.29 21.86
C LEU A 570 22.22 -4.35 22.90
N LYS A 571 23.03 -5.36 22.53
CA LYS A 571 23.54 -6.35 23.48
C LYS A 571 24.39 -5.72 24.58
N ASP A 572 25.30 -4.81 24.22
CA ASP A 572 26.14 -4.10 25.19
C ASP A 572 25.29 -3.23 26.14
N ALA A 573 24.27 -2.54 25.62
CA ALA A 573 23.36 -1.70 26.40
C ALA A 573 22.44 -2.52 27.34
N LEU A 574 21.90 -3.64 26.86
CA LEU A 574 21.06 -4.55 27.67
C LEU A 574 21.87 -5.21 28.79
N GLU A 575 23.09 -5.66 28.50
CA GLU A 575 23.99 -6.24 29.51
C GLU A 575 24.31 -5.22 30.62
N ALA A 576 24.59 -3.98 30.25
CA ALA A 576 24.84 -2.88 31.19
C ALA A 576 23.59 -2.46 31.99
N SER A 577 22.40 -2.85 31.54
CA SER A 577 21.13 -2.53 32.18
C SER A 577 20.66 -3.59 33.18
N LYS A 578 21.43 -4.68 33.37
CA LYS A 578 21.10 -5.73 34.35
C LYS A 578 20.83 -5.16 35.74
N GLY A 579 19.71 -5.57 36.34
CA GLY A 579 19.27 -5.13 37.66
C GLY A 579 18.48 -3.81 37.67
N LYS A 580 18.30 -3.16 36.52
CA LYS A 580 17.47 -1.96 36.35
C LYS A 580 16.07 -2.35 35.85
N TYR A 581 15.12 -1.44 35.97
CA TYR A 581 13.91 -1.49 35.15
C TYR A 581 14.26 -1.10 33.71
N ILE A 582 14.12 -2.03 32.77
CA ILE A 582 14.46 -1.84 31.36
C ILE A 582 13.19 -1.54 30.58
N MET A 583 13.10 -0.32 30.05
CA MET A 583 12.09 0.09 29.08
C MET A 583 12.75 0.22 27.70
N VAL A 584 12.16 -0.43 26.70
CA VAL A 584 12.57 -0.34 25.31
C VAL A 584 11.54 0.44 24.50
N LEU A 585 11.99 1.44 23.74
CA LEU A 585 11.20 2.08 22.69
C LEU A 585 11.65 1.54 21.34
N ILE A 586 10.82 0.79 20.64
CA ILE A 586 11.13 0.12 19.38
C ILE A 586 10.34 0.73 18.23
N GLY A 587 10.94 0.79 17.03
CA GLY A 587 10.30 1.43 15.89
C GLY A 587 8.95 0.80 15.53
N HIS A 588 8.93 -0.52 15.33
CA HIS A 588 7.69 -1.27 15.11
C HIS A 588 7.31 -2.05 16.39
N PRO A 589 6.03 -2.09 16.76
CA PRO A 589 5.54 -2.76 17.96
C PRO A 589 5.53 -4.28 17.76
N LEU A 590 5.79 -5.03 18.83
CA LEU A 590 5.81 -6.51 18.80
C LEU A 590 4.40 -7.11 18.77
N TYR A 591 3.43 -6.39 19.33
CA TYR A 591 2.01 -6.70 19.28
C TYR A 591 1.29 -5.44 18.83
N ALA A 592 0.43 -5.55 17.84
CA ALA A 592 -0.37 -4.45 17.30
C ALA A 592 -1.50 -5.02 16.45
N ILE A 593 -2.54 -4.22 16.19
CA ILE A 593 -3.75 -4.58 15.43
C ILE A 593 -4.43 -5.86 15.95
N GLY A 594 -4.26 -6.18 17.23
CA GLY A 594 -4.69 -7.45 17.82
C GLY A 594 -3.96 -8.68 17.26
N GLU A 595 -2.69 -8.54 16.88
CA GLU A 595 -1.84 -9.61 16.34
C GLU A 595 -0.42 -9.56 16.91
N TYR A 596 0.22 -10.72 16.98
CA TYR A 596 1.65 -10.80 17.25
C TYR A 596 2.44 -10.54 15.96
N GLN A 597 3.17 -9.43 15.93
CA GLN A 597 3.88 -8.94 14.75
C GLN A 597 5.22 -9.65 14.52
N GLY A 598 5.75 -10.35 15.53
CA GLY A 598 7.03 -11.06 15.43
C GLY A 598 7.07 -12.18 14.39
N ASP A 599 5.92 -12.75 14.02
CA ASP A 599 5.84 -13.85 13.04
C ASP A 599 5.98 -13.38 11.57
N LEU A 600 6.01 -12.07 11.35
CA LEU A 600 6.14 -11.50 10.00
C LEU A 600 7.55 -11.64 9.43
N ASN A 601 8.57 -11.70 10.28
CA ASN A 601 9.97 -11.72 9.90
C ASN A 601 10.83 -12.39 11.01
N PRO A 602 11.67 -13.41 10.68
CA PRO A 602 12.59 -14.03 11.64
C PRO A 602 13.55 -13.08 12.37
N ASP A 603 14.00 -11.99 11.73
CA ASP A 603 14.88 -10.99 12.35
C ASP A 603 14.15 -10.24 13.47
N PHE A 604 12.85 -9.95 13.27
CA PHE A 604 12.03 -9.29 14.28
C PHE A 604 11.74 -10.21 15.46
N GLN A 605 11.48 -11.49 15.18
CA GLN A 605 11.39 -12.53 16.20
C GLN A 605 12.70 -12.66 17.00
N ALA A 606 13.86 -12.55 16.34
CA ALA A 606 15.16 -12.61 17.01
C ALA A 606 15.40 -11.40 17.94
N ILE A 607 14.94 -10.20 17.55
CA ILE A 607 14.93 -9.02 18.43
C ILE A 607 14.08 -9.32 19.67
N HIS A 608 12.85 -9.81 19.48
CA HIS A 608 11.98 -10.14 20.61
C HIS A 608 12.62 -11.18 21.56
N GLN A 609 13.23 -12.23 20.99
CA GLN A 609 13.92 -13.24 21.79
C GLN A 609 15.07 -12.64 22.60
N LEU A 610 15.85 -11.71 22.02
CA LEU A 610 16.91 -11.02 22.74
C LEU A 610 16.37 -10.22 23.94
N LEU A 611 15.23 -9.54 23.78
CA LEU A 611 14.59 -8.78 24.86
C LEU A 611 14.09 -9.70 25.98
N ARG A 612 13.52 -10.87 25.62
CA ARG A 612 13.11 -11.91 26.58
C ARG A 612 14.31 -12.46 27.36
N ASP A 613 15.41 -12.76 26.68
CA ASP A 613 16.64 -13.29 27.31
C ASP A 613 17.23 -12.32 28.34
N HIS A 614 17.08 -11.02 28.13
CA HIS A 614 17.51 -9.96 29.05
C HIS A 614 16.44 -9.54 30.06
N LYS A 615 15.28 -10.22 30.08
CA LYS A 615 14.14 -9.93 30.97
C LYS A 615 13.71 -8.46 30.92
N VAL A 616 13.63 -7.89 29.71
CA VAL A 616 13.12 -6.53 29.50
C VAL A 616 11.71 -6.41 30.11
N ASN A 617 11.48 -5.33 30.88
CA ASN A 617 10.22 -5.16 31.60
C ASN A 617 9.11 -4.65 30.70
N LEU A 618 9.43 -3.70 29.81
CA LEU A 618 8.45 -3.04 28.97
C LEU A 618 9.00 -2.71 27.59
N VAL A 619 8.19 -2.96 26.56
CA VAL A 619 8.45 -2.58 25.17
C VAL A 619 7.32 -1.66 24.71
N MET A 620 7.66 -0.57 24.06
CA MET A 620 6.71 0.41 23.53
C MET A 620 7.09 0.71 22.07
N GLY A 621 6.13 0.81 21.14
CA GLY A 621 6.42 1.14 19.74
C GLY A 621 5.31 1.91 19.02
N GLY A 622 5.71 2.62 17.95
CA GLY A 622 4.83 3.41 17.06
C GLY A 622 4.29 2.58 15.88
N ASP A 623 4.28 3.12 14.66
CA ASP A 623 3.83 2.50 13.38
C ASP A 623 2.32 2.21 13.31
N THR A 624 1.73 1.63 14.35
CA THR A 624 0.29 1.41 14.43
C THR A 624 -0.40 2.59 15.14
N HIS A 625 -1.30 3.24 14.41
CA HIS A 625 -1.82 4.57 14.76
C HIS A 625 -2.96 4.57 15.78
N ASP A 626 -2.79 3.89 16.90
CA ASP A 626 -3.71 3.86 18.01
C ASP A 626 -2.93 3.69 19.34
N LEU A 627 -3.65 3.38 20.42
CA LEU A 627 -3.04 2.95 21.67
C LEU A 627 -3.51 1.54 21.96
N GLU A 628 -2.56 0.64 22.17
CA GLU A 628 -2.81 -0.74 22.59
C GLU A 628 -1.90 -1.11 23.75
N TYR A 629 -2.31 -2.11 24.53
CA TYR A 629 -1.58 -2.64 25.66
C TYR A 629 -1.75 -4.16 25.70
N TYR A 630 -0.65 -4.88 25.95
CA TYR A 630 -0.63 -6.34 26.08
C TYR A 630 0.27 -6.77 27.25
N VAL A 631 -0.09 -7.88 27.88
CA VAL A 631 0.75 -8.53 28.91
C VAL A 631 1.19 -9.89 28.43
N GLU A 632 2.48 -10.01 28.14
CA GLU A 632 3.10 -11.28 27.82
C GLU A 632 3.62 -11.94 29.11
N ARG A 633 3.35 -13.24 29.29
CA ARG A 633 3.74 -14.00 30.48
C ARG A 633 4.37 -15.34 30.13
N GLY A 634 5.28 -15.80 31.00
CA GLY A 634 5.74 -17.19 30.99
C GLY A 634 6.73 -17.53 29.87
N PHE A 635 7.50 -16.56 29.39
CA PHE A 635 8.55 -16.78 28.41
C PHE A 635 9.85 -17.32 29.03
N GLY A 636 10.75 -17.85 28.20
CA GLY A 636 12.08 -18.30 28.64
C GLY A 636 12.08 -19.48 29.63
N ASN A 637 11.00 -20.27 29.67
CA ASN A 637 10.75 -21.31 30.69
C ASN A 637 10.65 -20.79 32.13
N ASP A 638 10.37 -19.50 32.32
CA ASP A 638 10.15 -18.87 33.62
C ASP A 638 8.67 -18.45 33.75
N PRO A 639 7.82 -19.21 34.48
CA PRO A 639 6.41 -18.87 34.65
C PRO A 639 6.15 -17.51 35.32
N ALA A 640 7.15 -16.95 36.01
CA ALA A 640 7.05 -15.65 36.67
C ALA A 640 7.51 -14.48 35.76
N SER A 641 8.07 -14.78 34.58
CA SER A 641 8.47 -13.75 33.63
C SER A 641 7.25 -13.01 33.08
N VAL A 642 7.37 -11.69 32.98
CA VAL A 642 6.34 -10.79 32.48
C VAL A 642 7.01 -9.68 31.66
N MET A 643 6.44 -9.36 30.51
CA MET A 643 6.84 -8.23 29.67
C MET A 643 5.57 -7.48 29.26
N TYR A 644 5.57 -6.17 29.49
CA TYR A 644 4.45 -5.31 29.11
C TYR A 644 4.72 -4.71 27.74
N HIS A 645 3.72 -4.69 26.87
CA HIS A 645 3.83 -4.13 25.53
C HIS A 645 2.83 -2.98 25.38
N PHE A 646 3.29 -1.86 24.84
CA PHE A 646 2.45 -0.72 24.48
C PHE A 646 2.60 -0.39 22.99
N VAL A 647 1.48 -0.12 22.34
CA VAL A 647 1.43 0.60 21.05
C VAL A 647 1.11 2.06 21.37
N ASN A 648 1.85 3.00 20.80
CA ASN A 648 1.72 4.43 21.10
C ASN A 648 1.69 5.32 19.85
N GLY A 649 1.28 4.80 18.70
CA GLY A 649 1.24 5.53 17.44
C GLY A 649 0.04 6.44 17.22
N GLY A 650 -0.85 6.55 18.22
CA GLY A 650 -1.98 7.47 18.16
C GLY A 650 -1.62 8.97 18.18
N GLY A 651 -0.39 9.42 17.91
CA GLY A 651 0.02 10.81 18.14
C GLY A 651 -0.36 11.81 17.05
N GLY A 652 -0.90 11.37 15.91
CA GLY A 652 -1.37 12.32 14.89
C GLY A 652 -1.82 11.70 13.58
N ALA A 653 -1.24 10.59 13.15
CA ALA A 653 -1.64 9.92 11.92
C ALA A 653 -3.09 9.41 11.96
N TYR A 654 -3.58 8.99 10.77
CA TYR A 654 -4.92 8.41 10.59
C TYR A 654 -5.13 7.21 11.53
N LEU A 655 -6.31 7.03 12.11
CA LEU A 655 -6.52 6.02 13.14
C LEU A 655 -6.40 4.58 12.58
N SER A 656 -5.63 3.74 13.26
CA SER A 656 -5.64 2.30 13.02
C SER A 656 -6.84 1.66 13.73
N ILE A 657 -7.76 1.06 12.98
CA ILE A 657 -9.03 0.52 13.53
C ILE A 657 -9.02 -1.01 13.68
N GLY A 658 -7.86 -1.65 13.47
CA GLY A 658 -7.70 -3.10 13.47
C GLY A 658 -8.02 -3.72 14.83
N ALA A 659 -7.33 -3.31 15.89
CA ALA A 659 -7.51 -3.86 17.24
C ALA A 659 -8.96 -3.68 17.74
N ALA A 660 -9.52 -2.49 17.56
CA ALA A 660 -10.87 -2.17 18.02
C ALA A 660 -12.00 -2.96 17.33
N LEU A 661 -11.72 -3.55 16.15
CA LEU A 661 -12.68 -4.36 15.40
C LEU A 661 -12.34 -5.86 15.43
N LYS A 662 -11.26 -6.25 16.13
CA LYS A 662 -10.86 -7.65 16.28
C LYS A 662 -11.75 -8.35 17.31
N PRO A 663 -12.21 -9.59 17.05
CA PRO A 663 -12.90 -10.39 18.06
C PRO A 663 -12.01 -10.62 19.29
N ALA A 664 -12.60 -10.45 20.48
CA ALA A 664 -11.89 -10.57 21.75
C ALA A 664 -11.22 -11.94 21.99
N ASP A 665 -11.79 -13.02 21.42
CA ASP A 665 -11.27 -14.39 21.50
C ASP A 665 -10.15 -14.68 20.48
N GLU A 666 -9.86 -13.76 19.57
CA GLU A 666 -8.77 -13.83 18.59
C GLU A 666 -7.56 -12.96 18.96
N MET A 667 -7.62 -12.24 20.08
CA MET A 667 -6.53 -11.41 20.57
C MET A 667 -5.31 -12.27 20.98
N PRO A 668 -4.08 -11.77 20.78
CA PRO A 668 -2.86 -12.59 20.90
C PRO A 668 -2.54 -12.94 22.36
N GLU A 669 -2.95 -12.09 23.30
CA GLU A 669 -2.74 -12.26 24.74
C GLU A 669 -4.07 -12.26 25.50
N LYS A 670 -4.05 -12.70 26.76
CA LYS A 670 -5.26 -12.74 27.61
C LYS A 670 -5.61 -11.40 28.23
N GLU A 671 -4.58 -10.64 28.60
CA GLU A 671 -4.69 -9.32 29.20
C GLU A 671 -4.29 -8.30 28.14
N TRP A 672 -5.27 -7.54 27.69
CA TRP A 672 -5.09 -6.52 26.66
C TRP A 672 -5.98 -5.32 26.91
N ALA A 673 -5.62 -4.18 26.33
CA ALA A 673 -6.45 -3.00 26.26
C ALA A 673 -6.20 -2.22 24.97
N HIS A 674 -7.20 -1.50 24.46
CA HIS A 674 -7.01 -0.59 23.34
C HIS A 674 -7.87 0.68 23.45
N TYR A 675 -7.36 1.77 22.89
CA TYR A 675 -8.04 3.05 22.74
C TYR A 675 -8.04 3.47 21.27
N PRO A 676 -9.21 3.83 20.70
CA PRO A 676 -10.49 4.00 21.39
C PRO A 676 -11.20 2.68 21.70
N ALA A 677 -12.14 2.74 22.66
CA ALA A 677 -13.13 1.68 22.82
C ALA A 677 -13.96 1.49 21.54
N THR A 678 -14.44 0.26 21.32
CA THR A 678 -15.08 -0.16 20.07
C THR A 678 -16.37 0.62 19.76
N ASP A 679 -17.22 0.85 20.76
CA ASP A 679 -18.52 1.51 20.58
C ASP A 679 -18.39 2.98 20.12
N PRO A 680 -17.59 3.86 20.76
CA PRO A 680 -17.33 5.20 20.26
C PRO A 680 -16.80 5.24 18.83
N LEU A 681 -15.92 4.30 18.47
CA LEU A 681 -15.38 4.21 17.13
C LEU A 681 -16.45 3.83 16.10
N ILE A 682 -17.24 2.79 16.38
CA ILE A 682 -18.37 2.37 15.53
C ILE A 682 -19.34 3.54 15.32
N ASN A 683 -19.68 4.27 16.39
CA ASN A 683 -20.56 5.43 16.30
C ASN A 683 -19.98 6.54 15.40
N LYS A 684 -18.66 6.80 15.49
CA LYS A 684 -17.98 7.75 14.60
C LYS A 684 -18.07 7.29 13.14
N ILE A 685 -17.78 6.02 12.87
CA ILE A 685 -17.83 5.45 11.52
C ILE A 685 -19.24 5.59 10.96
N GLU A 686 -20.27 5.15 11.69
CA GLU A 686 -21.66 5.20 11.24
C GLU A 686 -22.18 6.62 11.00
N ALA A 687 -21.78 7.58 11.84
CA ALA A 687 -22.14 8.99 11.66
C ALA A 687 -21.52 9.62 10.41
N ASN A 688 -20.37 9.13 9.95
CA ASN A 688 -19.65 9.64 8.78
C ASN A 688 -19.78 8.73 7.55
N ASN A 689 -20.44 7.57 7.67
CA ASN A 689 -20.58 6.61 6.59
C ASN A 689 -21.54 7.11 5.49
N ASN A 690 -21.41 6.54 4.29
CA ASN A 690 -22.30 6.86 3.18
C ASN A 690 -22.84 5.60 2.49
N ILE A 691 -23.93 5.76 1.73
CA ILE A 691 -24.65 4.64 1.09
C ILE A 691 -23.79 3.80 0.14
N LEU A 692 -22.70 4.35 -0.40
CA LEU A 692 -21.78 3.61 -1.27
C LEU A 692 -20.85 2.69 -0.49
N LYS A 693 -20.49 3.08 0.75
CA LYS A 693 -19.65 2.32 1.68
C LYS A 693 -20.47 1.39 2.59
N GLU A 694 -21.78 1.56 2.69
CA GLU A 694 -22.69 0.72 3.49
C GLU A 694 -22.54 -0.80 3.26
N PRO A 695 -22.46 -1.33 2.03
CA PRO A 695 -22.27 -2.77 1.85
C PRO A 695 -20.96 -3.29 2.45
N ALA A 696 -19.90 -2.47 2.35
CA ALA A 696 -18.59 -2.78 2.92
C ALA A 696 -18.64 -2.67 4.45
N TRP A 697 -19.28 -1.64 4.99
CA TRP A 697 -19.44 -1.47 6.44
C TRP A 697 -20.28 -2.58 7.08
N TYR A 698 -21.42 -2.93 6.46
CA TYR A 698 -22.26 -4.04 6.89
C TYR A 698 -21.46 -5.35 6.95
N TRP A 699 -20.60 -5.57 5.94
CA TRP A 699 -19.74 -6.75 5.88
C TRP A 699 -18.74 -6.76 7.04
N THR A 700 -18.00 -5.67 7.27
CA THR A 700 -17.07 -5.53 8.40
C THR A 700 -17.77 -5.78 9.73
N LYS A 701 -18.86 -5.06 10.00
CA LYS A 701 -19.54 -5.05 11.30
C LYS A 701 -20.25 -6.37 11.61
N ASN A 702 -20.98 -6.94 10.64
CA ASN A 702 -21.90 -8.05 10.91
C ASN A 702 -21.37 -9.42 10.50
N LEU A 703 -20.39 -9.47 9.61
CA LEU A 703 -19.82 -10.74 9.13
C LEU A 703 -18.42 -10.99 9.70
N GLY A 704 -17.95 -10.13 10.62
CA GLY A 704 -16.72 -10.33 11.38
C GLY A 704 -15.48 -10.43 10.50
N GLY A 705 -15.44 -9.66 9.41
CA GLY A 705 -14.32 -9.77 8.50
C GLY A 705 -14.22 -8.63 7.52
N TRP A 706 -12.97 -8.32 7.16
CA TRP A 706 -12.62 -7.52 6.00
C TRP A 706 -11.80 -8.41 5.05
N PRO A 707 -12.00 -8.37 3.73
CA PRO A 707 -11.25 -9.23 2.82
C PRO A 707 -9.75 -8.83 2.67
N PHE A 708 -9.28 -7.81 3.40
CA PHE A 708 -7.94 -7.22 3.30
C PHE A 708 -7.38 -6.87 4.70
N ASN A 709 -6.22 -6.20 4.74
CA ASN A 709 -5.51 -5.80 5.96
C ASN A 709 -6.22 -4.67 6.75
N ALA A 710 -5.76 -4.47 7.99
CA ALA A 710 -6.27 -3.43 8.90
C ALA A 710 -6.08 -2.01 8.33
N GLU A 711 -4.99 -1.78 7.60
CA GLU A 711 -4.68 -0.49 6.98
C GLU A 711 -5.67 -0.12 5.88
N PHE A 712 -6.12 -1.09 5.08
CA PHE A 712 -7.17 -0.84 4.08
C PHE A 712 -8.52 -0.55 4.76
N LEU A 713 -8.78 -1.20 5.89
CA LEU A 713 -9.98 -0.93 6.67
C LEU A 713 -9.94 0.50 7.22
N SER A 714 -8.81 0.93 7.81
CA SER A 714 -8.57 2.31 8.22
C SER A 714 -8.68 3.30 7.06
N ALA A 715 -8.08 3.01 5.90
CA ALA A 715 -8.19 3.88 4.72
C ALA A 715 -9.64 4.02 4.19
N ALA A 716 -10.49 3.02 4.46
CA ALA A 716 -11.89 3.04 4.06
C ALA A 716 -12.80 3.76 5.06
N PHE A 717 -12.51 3.69 6.36
CA PHE A 717 -13.42 4.11 7.43
C PHE A 717 -12.83 5.07 8.46
N ASP A 718 -11.55 5.44 8.36
CA ASP A 718 -11.04 6.57 9.12
C ASP A 718 -11.49 7.88 8.47
N TYR A 719 -12.10 8.72 9.31
CA TYR A 719 -12.59 10.02 8.93
C TYR A 719 -11.83 11.05 9.74
N ASN A 720 -11.15 11.96 9.05
CA ASN A 720 -10.44 13.09 9.67
C ASN A 720 -11.42 14.19 10.15
N ASN A 721 -12.35 13.78 11.00
CA ASN A 721 -13.39 14.58 11.65
C ASN A 721 -13.49 14.17 13.12
N SER A 722 -13.93 15.10 13.96
CA SER A 722 -14.24 14.83 15.36
C SER A 722 -15.37 13.77 15.52
N PRO A 723 -15.32 12.90 16.54
CA PRO A 723 -14.29 12.83 17.60
C PRO A 723 -12.94 12.31 17.10
N PHE A 724 -11.89 12.88 17.65
CA PHE A 724 -10.51 12.47 17.44
C PHE A 724 -10.07 11.54 18.56
N PHE A 725 -9.35 10.49 18.21
CA PHE A 725 -8.88 9.44 19.13
C PHE A 725 -7.36 9.40 19.22
N GLN A 726 -6.72 10.53 18.96
CA GLN A 726 -5.28 10.66 19.12
C GLN A 726 -4.91 10.68 20.61
N SER A 727 -3.73 10.13 20.93
CA SER A 727 -3.19 10.01 22.28
C SER A 727 -1.66 10.06 22.34
N PHE A 728 -1.13 10.29 23.53
CA PHE A 728 0.29 10.20 23.85
C PHE A 728 0.49 9.80 25.32
N PHE A 729 1.73 9.49 25.73
CA PHE A 729 2.04 9.08 27.10
C PHE A 729 2.89 10.13 27.84
N GLU A 730 2.54 10.37 29.11
CA GLU A 730 3.47 10.86 30.14
C GLU A 730 4.00 9.65 30.91
N ILE A 731 5.31 9.49 30.95
CA ILE A 731 5.99 8.42 31.69
C ILE A 731 6.67 9.03 32.90
N LYS A 732 6.31 8.56 34.09
CA LYS A 732 6.85 9.05 35.35
C LYS A 732 7.72 7.99 36.01
N VAL A 733 9.01 8.27 36.13
CA VAL A 733 9.99 7.42 36.82
C VAL A 733 10.18 7.98 38.22
N SER A 734 9.81 7.22 39.25
CA SER A 734 9.86 7.66 40.64
C SER A 734 10.74 6.74 41.50
N PRO A 735 12.08 6.88 41.43
CA PRO A 735 13.00 6.14 42.30
C PRO A 735 12.70 6.33 43.80
N SER A 736 12.10 7.46 44.20
CA SER A 736 11.68 7.75 45.58
C SER A 736 10.61 6.77 46.11
N ASN A 737 9.66 6.41 45.25
CA ASN A 737 8.55 5.51 45.55
C ASN A 737 8.81 4.08 45.04
N GLY A 738 9.89 3.87 44.29
CA GLY A 738 10.22 2.58 43.69
C GLY A 738 9.23 2.17 42.59
N THR A 739 8.66 3.13 41.86
CA THR A 739 7.64 2.89 40.84
C THR A 739 7.90 3.63 39.54
N ILE A 740 7.40 3.08 38.44
CA ILE A 740 7.27 3.74 37.14
C ILE A 740 5.79 3.75 36.74
N SER A 741 5.29 4.87 36.22
CA SER A 741 3.88 5.06 35.85
C SER A 741 3.74 5.50 34.40
N PHE A 742 2.77 4.93 33.70
CA PHE A 742 2.43 5.24 32.31
C PHE A 742 1.03 5.84 32.27
N ILE A 743 0.95 7.11 31.87
CA ILE A 743 -0.27 7.91 31.95
C ILE A 743 -0.63 8.38 30.53
N PRO A 744 -1.66 7.80 29.90
CA PRO A 744 -2.08 8.22 28.58
C PRO A 744 -2.94 9.49 28.63
N TYR A 745 -2.70 10.40 27.69
CA TYR A 745 -3.50 11.59 27.44
C TYR A 745 -4.12 11.48 26.05
N GLY A 746 -5.39 11.86 25.93
CA GLY A 746 -6.05 12.10 24.66
C GLY A 746 -6.35 13.59 24.47
N VAL A 747 -7.21 13.89 23.50
CA VAL A 747 -7.58 15.26 23.10
C VAL A 747 -8.17 16.10 24.25
N ASN A 748 -8.81 15.48 25.22
CA ASN A 748 -9.49 16.17 26.34
C ASN A 748 -8.75 16.04 27.69
N GLY A 749 -7.46 15.68 27.68
CA GLY A 749 -6.69 15.43 28.90
C GLY A 749 -6.44 13.95 29.13
N ARG A 750 -6.27 13.53 30.40
CA ARG A 750 -6.01 12.12 30.75
C ARG A 750 -7.16 11.23 30.28
N LEU A 751 -6.83 10.09 29.67
CA LEU A 751 -7.84 9.09 29.32
C LEU A 751 -8.42 8.48 30.60
N GLN A 752 -9.69 8.08 30.54
CA GLN A 752 -10.38 7.38 31.61
C GLN A 752 -10.61 5.91 31.21
N TRP A 753 -10.76 5.01 32.18
CA TRP A 753 -10.95 3.58 31.88
C TRP A 753 -12.20 3.28 31.04
N LYS A 754 -13.20 4.15 31.03
CA LYS A 754 -14.39 4.06 30.16
C LYS A 754 -14.07 4.34 28.68
N ASP A 755 -12.96 5.00 28.40
CA ASP A 755 -12.55 5.36 27.03
C ASP A 755 -11.79 4.20 26.37
N ILE A 756 -11.37 3.21 27.15
CA ILE A 756 -10.51 2.07 26.77
C ILE A 756 -11.30 0.76 26.88
N GLU A 757 -11.23 -0.08 25.85
CA GLU A 757 -11.74 -1.46 25.92
C GLU A 757 -10.67 -2.36 26.56
N THR A 758 -11.05 -3.30 27.42
CA THR A 758 -10.08 -4.12 28.17
C THR A 758 -10.52 -5.58 28.31
N SER A 759 -9.56 -6.47 28.49
CA SER A 759 -9.76 -7.87 28.88
C SER A 759 -8.86 -8.26 30.05
N GLY A 760 -9.27 -9.28 30.81
CA GLY A 760 -8.50 -9.79 31.95
C GLY A 760 -8.50 -8.82 33.13
N ASN A 761 -7.37 -8.73 33.84
CA ASN A 761 -7.23 -7.91 35.05
C ASN A 761 -6.46 -6.61 34.79
N VAL A 762 -6.66 -6.00 33.61
CA VAL A 762 -5.95 -4.77 33.22
C VAL A 762 -6.39 -3.57 34.04
N ILE A 763 -7.68 -3.46 34.37
CA ILE A 763 -8.19 -2.42 35.25
C ILE A 763 -7.85 -2.80 36.70
N PRO A 764 -7.09 -1.97 37.45
CA PRO A 764 -6.81 -2.25 38.84
C PRO A 764 -8.10 -2.31 39.68
N ALA A 765 -8.16 -3.22 40.65
CA ALA A 765 -9.38 -3.53 41.40
C ALA A 765 -9.94 -2.34 42.21
N ASP A 766 -9.13 -1.32 42.50
CA ASP A 766 -9.51 -0.09 43.19
C ASP A 766 -10.02 1.02 42.25
N LYS A 767 -9.97 0.80 40.93
CA LYS A 767 -10.36 1.80 39.91
C LYS A 767 -11.78 1.56 39.40
N THR A 768 -12.39 2.65 38.94
CA THR A 768 -13.72 2.64 38.30
C THR A 768 -13.59 3.07 36.84
N PRO A 769 -14.60 2.82 35.98
CA PRO A 769 -14.58 3.31 34.60
C PRO A 769 -14.35 4.83 34.47
N GLY A 770 -14.76 5.64 35.46
CA GLY A 770 -14.54 7.08 35.46
C GLY A 770 -13.18 7.53 36.02
N SER A 771 -12.34 6.60 36.48
CA SER A 771 -11.00 6.91 37.00
C SER A 771 -10.02 7.12 35.83
N ASP A 772 -9.06 8.03 36.02
CA ASP A 772 -7.95 8.22 35.09
C ASP A 772 -7.18 6.91 34.91
N VAL A 773 -6.74 6.66 33.68
CA VAL A 773 -5.91 5.53 33.32
C VAL A 773 -4.48 5.82 33.78
N GLU A 774 -3.92 4.87 34.52
CA GLU A 774 -2.54 4.91 34.98
C GLU A 774 -2.07 3.48 35.22
N TRP A 775 -1.08 3.03 34.44
CA TRP A 775 -0.41 1.76 34.68
C TRP A 775 0.83 1.99 35.55
N VAL A 776 0.85 1.37 36.73
CA VAL A 776 1.95 1.52 37.71
C VAL A 776 2.67 0.19 37.90
N TYR A 777 3.99 0.21 37.72
CA TYR A 777 4.85 -0.96 37.88
C TYR A 777 5.98 -0.68 38.88
N PRO A 778 6.49 -1.71 39.58
CA PRO A 778 7.66 -1.55 40.45
C PRO A 778 8.94 -1.30 39.63
N LEU A 779 9.81 -0.41 40.10
CA LEU A 779 11.14 -0.15 39.51
C LEU A 779 12.18 -1.22 39.86
N ASN A 780 11.89 -2.09 40.83
CA ASN A 780 12.79 -3.17 41.20
C ASN A 780 12.66 -4.31 40.20
N ALA A 781 13.79 -4.77 39.64
CA ALA A 781 13.82 -5.97 38.82
C ALA A 781 13.47 -7.21 39.68
N ASN A 782 12.54 -8.03 39.19
CA ASN A 782 12.29 -9.38 39.73
C ASN A 782 13.32 -10.38 39.19
#